data_AF-A0A085W3W8-F1
#
_entry.id   AF-A0A085W3W8-F1
#
_cell.length_a   1.000
_cell.length_b   1.000
_cell.length_c   1.000
_cell.angle_alpha   90.00
_cell.angle_beta   90.00
_cell.angle_gamma   90.00
#
_symmetry.space_group_name_H-M   'P 1'
#
loop_
_entity.id
_entity.type
_entity.pdbx_description
1 polymer ?
#
loop_
_entity_poly.entity_id
_entity_poly.type
_entity_poly.pdbx_seq_one_letter_code
_entity_poly.pdbx_strand_id
1 'polypeptide(L)'
;MAAENGSAVGVEDARSIVDSAARSVREGAGVLQAVEQLSTKLAAAGNEQAAASEQVRASIEAVAASVEETSVSVQALVRSQRTVSESARGVQQDAEQTAGAIQEMSASIGAVRKDATALASSADTTAATLEETARSVKGVSASAEDLAASSEELLAGMTEMSTTVTDMVARNQSSASATEEVAATMEQMSKGISRLSADAQSVGERATAVSSAMGGMSRSLTEVSKDATSMAAAVEQTAATSEELARSVRAVAEHARTLEASAASTASTVTEVAASVEEVAATAEKNAATVDANAATIEQLARSAQSVARGAEQINTLAATSASSSAQLESSSRRIAQMAEEARATGERVSTTAREGGATVTRSIAGFTRIRQSISESAGVMKEMGRRAEEIGDIVQTINLIADRTNLLSLNASIEAARAGEHGRGFAVVAEEIRALADRAAAASADVAKIVRGLQNTAREAAVATGDGVRAADEGASLVADAERALGSILKGVDELGTTVREVSRATAEQVQAVQSVSQATARVSEQGRLISASATEQAQAAQALAQGAAEMRRMAKQTTQAAVDQARALRDVVRSNGQLVAATEQVSKAMQEQATAAGELAKTAAQMRALVQQVSVAVVGQGKEVSTVGAALQEVNTSIQRTLAGLAEQAKGAAEVAKAMEDTRKQAAHVAKAVAEQGRAVRQSEMAARQVAKLAAEVTRATDEQSQALTMLTRAGEEVRRVAKQTARALDEQAEVVTALAASATRQASGVAAVAKASAEQASMSEQISRAVEDMRGRAREIASTTTQQARGTAATAGEVREVTARLTQLSRMQGEQVEHLTRLSGLLTPEGRAGRAMEQA
;
A
#
# COMPACT_ATOMS: atom_id res chain seq x y z
N MET A 1 143.85 -42.33 33.45
CA MET A 1 144.71 -42.79 32.33
C MET A 1 143.90 -43.77 31.49
N ALA A 2 143.92 -43.74 30.17
CA ALA A 2 144.62 -42.81 29.28
C ALA A 2 144.33 -43.21 27.83
N ALA A 3 144.51 -42.21 26.95
CA ALA A 3 145.03 -42.31 25.59
C ALA A 3 144.37 -43.28 24.58
N GLU A 4 144.03 -42.66 23.46
CA GLU A 4 144.06 -43.21 22.10
C GLU A 4 142.96 -44.20 21.65
N ASN A 5 142.46 -43.85 20.46
CA ASN A 5 141.78 -44.64 19.43
C ASN A 5 140.27 -44.87 19.61
N GLY A 6 139.37 -44.42 18.73
CA GLY A 6 139.51 -43.87 17.38
C GLY A 6 138.37 -44.40 16.49
N SER A 7 137.44 -43.52 16.09
CA SER A 7 136.38 -43.71 15.08
C SER A 7 135.09 -44.47 15.44
N ALA A 8 134.62 -44.29 16.67
CA ALA A 8 133.21 -44.47 17.03
C ALA A 8 132.36 -43.21 16.64
N VAL A 9 131.03 -43.41 16.57
CA VAL A 9 129.95 -42.40 16.74
C VAL A 9 129.39 -41.67 15.51
N GLY A 10 130.07 -41.57 14.37
CA GLY A 10 129.56 -40.75 13.24
C GLY A 10 128.38 -41.32 12.44
N VAL A 11 128.41 -42.62 12.11
CA VAL A 11 127.51 -43.21 11.08
C VAL A 11 126.20 -43.73 11.67
N GLU A 12 126.20 -44.21 12.90
CA GLU A 12 125.01 -44.78 13.54
C GLU A 12 124.07 -43.70 14.07
N ASP A 13 124.60 -42.58 14.57
CA ASP A 13 123.80 -41.38 14.89
C ASP A 13 123.28 -40.69 13.61
N ALA A 14 124.09 -40.59 12.54
CA ALA A 14 123.62 -40.06 11.26
C ALA A 14 122.50 -40.93 10.66
N ARG A 15 122.61 -42.25 10.76
CA ARG A 15 121.59 -43.20 10.31
C ARG A 15 120.33 -43.12 11.19
N SER A 16 120.47 -43.03 12.50
CA SER A 16 119.36 -42.82 13.43
C SER A 16 118.62 -41.51 13.12
N ILE A 17 119.34 -40.42 12.83
CA ILE A 17 118.77 -39.12 12.44
C ILE A 17 118.10 -39.20 11.06
N VAL A 18 118.70 -39.87 10.06
CA VAL A 18 118.10 -40.03 8.73
C VAL A 18 116.89 -40.96 8.76
N ASP A 19 116.91 -42.05 9.53
CA ASP A 19 115.76 -42.94 9.70
C ASP A 19 114.66 -42.31 10.59
N SER A 20 115.04 -41.43 11.52
CA SER A 20 114.10 -40.59 12.29
C SER A 20 113.47 -39.52 11.40
N ALA A 21 114.25 -38.82 10.58
CA ALA A 21 113.77 -37.85 9.61
C ALA A 21 112.90 -38.50 8.53
N ALA A 22 113.30 -39.66 7.99
CA ALA A 22 112.51 -40.41 7.03
C ALA A 22 111.22 -40.95 7.64
N ARG A 23 111.22 -41.36 8.92
CA ARG A 23 110.00 -41.68 9.66
C ARG A 23 109.11 -40.46 9.87
N SER A 24 109.67 -39.33 10.26
CA SER A 24 108.92 -38.09 10.49
C SER A 24 108.32 -37.53 9.19
N VAL A 25 109.03 -37.62 8.06
CA VAL A 25 108.48 -37.24 6.75
C VAL A 25 107.47 -38.28 6.25
N ARG A 26 107.62 -39.59 6.55
CA ARG A 26 106.58 -40.60 6.27
C ARG A 26 105.32 -40.40 7.11
N GLU A 27 105.47 -40.08 8.39
CA GLU A 27 104.34 -39.70 9.26
C GLU A 27 103.69 -38.41 8.76
N GLY A 28 104.48 -37.41 8.35
CA GLY A 28 104.01 -36.18 7.72
C GLY A 28 103.25 -36.41 6.41
N ALA A 29 103.74 -37.30 5.54
CA ALA A 29 103.09 -37.67 4.30
C ALA A 29 101.80 -38.47 4.54
N GLY A 30 101.79 -39.36 5.54
CA GLY A 30 100.58 -40.06 5.98
C GLY A 30 99.51 -39.10 6.52
N VAL A 31 99.93 -38.08 7.28
CA VAL A 31 99.04 -37.01 7.74
C VAL A 31 98.55 -36.16 6.57
N LEU A 32 99.40 -35.77 5.61
CA LEU A 32 98.97 -35.02 4.41
C LEU A 32 97.98 -35.80 3.56
N GLN A 33 98.21 -37.10 3.34
CA GLN A 33 97.30 -37.96 2.59
C GLN A 33 95.96 -38.15 3.32
N ALA A 34 95.99 -38.26 4.65
CA ALA A 34 94.76 -38.28 5.46
C ALA A 34 94.01 -36.93 5.36
N VAL A 35 94.71 -35.80 5.39
CA VAL A 35 94.12 -34.46 5.24
C VAL A 35 93.59 -34.24 3.82
N GLU A 36 94.27 -34.75 2.78
CA GLU A 36 93.82 -34.70 1.38
C GLU A 36 92.56 -35.55 1.14
N GLN A 37 92.51 -36.76 1.69
CA GLN A 37 91.29 -37.59 1.67
C GLN A 37 90.15 -36.92 2.46
N LEU A 38 90.46 -36.24 3.56
CA LEU A 38 89.46 -35.51 4.33
C LEU A 38 88.97 -34.27 3.58
N SER A 39 89.86 -33.53 2.90
CA SER A 39 89.51 -32.31 2.17
C SER A 39 88.75 -32.59 0.87
N THR A 40 89.09 -33.67 0.15
CA THR A 40 88.29 -34.16 -0.98
C THR A 40 86.90 -34.61 -0.56
N LYS A 41 86.78 -35.36 0.55
CA LYS A 41 85.46 -35.70 1.14
C LYS A 41 84.69 -34.45 1.57
N LEU A 42 85.37 -33.45 2.14
CA LEU A 42 84.76 -32.19 2.57
C LEU A 42 84.28 -31.35 1.38
N ALA A 43 85.03 -31.32 0.28
CA ALA A 43 84.61 -30.64 -0.96
C ALA A 43 83.44 -31.36 -1.65
N ALA A 44 83.44 -32.70 -1.67
CA ALA A 44 82.32 -33.49 -2.17
C ALA A 44 81.05 -33.27 -1.33
N ALA A 45 81.17 -33.33 0.01
CA ALA A 45 80.10 -33.02 0.94
C ALA A 45 79.60 -31.57 0.79
N GLY A 46 80.50 -30.61 0.54
CA GLY A 46 80.13 -29.22 0.28
C GLY A 46 79.33 -29.02 -1.01
N ASN A 47 79.67 -29.72 -2.09
CA ASN A 47 78.89 -29.71 -3.34
C ASN A 47 77.53 -30.41 -3.18
N GLU A 48 77.49 -31.53 -2.47
CA GLU A 48 76.25 -32.25 -2.17
C GLU A 48 75.32 -31.39 -1.31
N GLN A 49 75.87 -30.67 -0.32
CA GLN A 49 75.15 -29.69 0.47
C GLN A 49 74.66 -28.50 -0.37
N ALA A 50 75.44 -28.04 -1.36
CA ALA A 50 75.02 -26.97 -2.26
C ALA A 50 73.87 -27.42 -3.20
N ALA A 51 73.94 -28.64 -3.73
CA ALA A 51 72.85 -29.23 -4.54
C ALA A 51 71.58 -29.48 -3.71
N ALA A 52 71.72 -29.97 -2.47
CA ALA A 52 70.62 -30.09 -1.53
C ALA A 52 70.00 -28.72 -1.20
N SER A 53 70.82 -27.68 -1.02
CA SER A 53 70.32 -26.31 -0.78
C SER A 53 69.55 -25.76 -1.99
N GLU A 54 69.97 -26.07 -3.21
CA GLU A 54 69.26 -25.68 -4.45
C GLU A 54 67.93 -26.43 -4.61
N GLN A 55 67.87 -27.71 -4.24
CA GLN A 55 66.62 -28.48 -4.20
C GLN A 55 65.64 -27.95 -3.14
N VAL A 56 66.16 -27.55 -1.98
CA VAL A 56 65.37 -26.86 -0.94
C VAL A 56 64.85 -25.52 -1.46
N ARG A 57 65.66 -24.73 -2.17
CA ARG A 57 65.24 -23.49 -2.83
C ARG A 57 64.07 -23.70 -3.80
N ALA A 58 64.20 -24.67 -4.71
CA ALA A 58 63.14 -25.00 -5.68
C ALA A 58 61.84 -25.45 -4.99
N SER A 59 61.96 -26.21 -3.89
CA SER A 59 60.81 -26.62 -3.08
C SER A 59 60.13 -25.43 -2.40
N ILE A 60 60.90 -24.46 -1.89
CA ILE A 60 60.38 -23.22 -1.29
C ILE A 60 59.71 -22.34 -2.35
N GLU A 61 60.23 -22.27 -3.57
CA GLU A 61 59.59 -21.53 -4.67
C GLU A 61 58.25 -22.15 -5.08
N ALA A 62 58.16 -23.49 -5.10
CA ALA A 62 56.89 -24.18 -5.33
C ALA A 62 55.88 -23.91 -4.20
N VAL A 63 56.32 -23.90 -2.94
CA VAL A 63 55.49 -23.51 -1.79
C VAL A 63 55.03 -22.05 -1.92
N ALA A 64 55.92 -21.14 -2.32
CA ALA A 64 55.58 -19.72 -2.52
C ALA A 64 54.54 -19.52 -3.62
N ALA A 65 54.59 -20.30 -4.71
CA ALA A 65 53.58 -20.29 -5.77
C ALA A 65 52.21 -20.78 -5.28
N SER A 66 52.18 -21.85 -4.49
CA SER A 66 50.94 -22.37 -3.89
C SER A 66 50.34 -21.41 -2.86
N VAL A 67 51.19 -20.71 -2.09
CA VAL A 67 50.79 -19.62 -1.18
C VAL A 67 50.17 -18.45 -1.96
N GLU A 68 50.67 -18.14 -3.17
CA GLU A 68 50.10 -17.10 -4.03
C GLU A 68 48.70 -17.46 -4.54
N GLU A 69 48.53 -18.69 -5.04
CA GLU A 69 47.24 -19.20 -5.50
C GLU A 69 46.20 -19.22 -4.36
N THR A 70 46.65 -19.61 -3.17
CA THR A 70 45.84 -19.58 -1.94
C THR A 70 45.46 -18.14 -1.58
N SER A 71 46.38 -17.17 -1.70
CA SER A 71 46.10 -15.74 -1.42
C SER A 71 45.01 -15.19 -2.34
N VAL A 72 45.08 -15.46 -3.64
CA VAL A 72 44.06 -15.04 -4.62
C VAL A 72 42.70 -15.65 -4.29
N SER A 73 42.67 -16.94 -3.93
CA SER A 73 41.45 -17.66 -3.56
C SER A 73 40.82 -17.10 -2.28
N VAL A 74 41.63 -16.79 -1.26
CA VAL A 74 41.16 -16.18 -0.01
C VAL A 74 40.62 -14.76 -0.24
N GLN A 75 41.25 -13.95 -1.10
CA GLN A 75 40.73 -12.63 -1.45
C GLN A 75 39.39 -12.70 -2.20
N ALA A 76 39.23 -13.66 -3.12
CA ALA A 76 37.96 -13.90 -3.79
C ALA A 76 36.86 -14.32 -2.79
N LEU A 77 37.21 -15.17 -1.82
CA LEU A 77 36.30 -15.58 -0.74
C LEU A 77 35.86 -14.41 0.14
N VAL A 78 36.79 -13.52 0.54
CA VAL A 78 36.48 -12.30 1.31
C VAL A 78 35.48 -11.41 0.56
N ARG A 79 35.69 -11.19 -0.75
CA ARG A 79 34.76 -10.41 -1.58
C ARG A 79 33.37 -11.05 -1.65
N SER A 80 33.32 -12.36 -1.88
CA SER A 80 32.06 -13.12 -1.93
C SER A 80 31.30 -13.03 -0.60
N GLN A 81 31.97 -13.25 0.54
CA GLN A 81 31.37 -13.16 1.87
C GLN A 81 30.84 -11.75 2.18
N ARG A 82 31.52 -10.71 1.70
CA ARG A 82 31.06 -9.32 1.83
C ARG A 82 29.79 -9.05 1.02
N THR A 83 29.74 -9.51 -0.24
CA THR A 83 28.54 -9.42 -1.08
C THR A 83 27.36 -10.18 -0.48
N VAL A 84 27.59 -11.36 0.09
CA VAL A 84 26.55 -12.13 0.80
C VAL A 84 26.06 -11.38 2.03
N SER A 85 26.95 -10.76 2.82
CA SER A 85 26.58 -9.96 3.99
C SER A 85 25.74 -8.72 3.61
N GLU A 86 26.12 -8.01 2.54
CA GLU A 86 25.36 -6.85 2.03
C GLU A 86 23.99 -7.28 1.47
N SER A 87 23.93 -8.37 0.72
CA SER A 87 22.68 -8.92 0.19
C SER A 87 21.75 -9.39 1.32
N ALA A 88 22.29 -10.05 2.34
CA ALA A 88 21.53 -10.47 3.51
C ALA A 88 20.98 -9.26 4.28
N ARG A 89 21.71 -8.15 4.41
CA ARG A 89 21.18 -6.92 5.00
C ARG A 89 20.03 -6.32 4.19
N GLY A 90 20.12 -6.34 2.86
CA GLY A 90 19.02 -5.92 1.98
C GLY A 90 17.76 -6.76 2.20
N VAL A 91 17.89 -8.10 2.18
CA VAL A 91 16.77 -9.01 2.44
C VAL A 91 16.20 -8.86 3.86
N GLN A 92 17.05 -8.59 4.86
CA GLN A 92 16.59 -8.31 6.23
C GLN A 92 15.72 -7.04 6.26
N GLN A 93 16.18 -5.96 5.62
CA GLN A 93 15.43 -4.70 5.54
C GLN A 93 14.08 -4.88 4.82
N ASP A 94 14.07 -5.63 3.72
CA ASP A 94 12.83 -5.94 2.98
C ASP A 94 11.87 -6.78 3.83
N ALA A 95 12.39 -7.76 4.60
CA ALA A 95 11.59 -8.57 5.51
C ALA A 95 11.01 -7.75 6.68
N GLU A 96 11.78 -6.79 7.22
CA GLU A 96 11.32 -5.84 8.25
C GLU A 96 10.24 -4.89 7.71
N GLN A 97 10.41 -4.36 6.49
CA GLN A 97 9.37 -3.56 5.81
C GLN A 97 8.10 -4.38 5.57
N THR A 98 8.25 -5.63 5.13
CA THR A 98 7.13 -6.55 4.92
C THR A 98 6.39 -6.81 6.24
N ALA A 99 7.11 -7.02 7.34
CA ALA A 99 6.52 -7.17 8.67
C ALA A 99 5.74 -5.91 9.10
N GLY A 100 6.27 -4.71 8.82
CA GLY A 100 5.58 -3.45 9.06
C GLY A 100 4.28 -3.30 8.26
N ALA A 101 4.31 -3.61 6.96
CA ALA A 101 3.12 -3.58 6.11
C ALA A 101 2.05 -4.59 6.57
N ILE A 102 2.45 -5.78 7.03
CA ILE A 102 1.53 -6.78 7.59
C ILE A 102 0.91 -6.27 8.91
N GLN A 103 1.66 -5.54 9.74
CA GLN A 103 1.11 -4.92 10.96
C GLN A 103 0.08 -3.82 10.65
N GLU A 104 0.33 -2.97 9.65
CA GLU A 104 -0.65 -1.98 9.20
C GLU A 104 -1.93 -2.64 8.67
N MET A 105 -1.78 -3.72 7.90
CA MET A 105 -2.91 -4.52 7.41
C MET A 105 -3.72 -5.13 8.57
N SER A 106 -3.04 -5.63 9.61
CA SER A 106 -3.68 -6.14 10.82
C SER A 106 -4.49 -5.06 11.54
N ALA A 107 -3.93 -3.84 11.67
CA ALA A 107 -4.63 -2.70 12.26
C ALA A 107 -5.86 -2.31 11.43
N SER A 108 -5.76 -2.33 10.10
CA SER A 108 -6.88 -2.04 9.19
C SER A 108 -7.99 -3.10 9.29
N ILE A 109 -7.64 -4.39 9.31
CA ILE A 109 -8.60 -5.49 9.54
C ILE A 109 -9.29 -5.33 10.90
N GLY A 110 -8.55 -4.96 11.94
CA GLY A 110 -9.10 -4.67 13.28
C GLY A 110 -10.09 -3.51 13.27
N ALA A 111 -9.82 -2.43 12.54
CA ALA A 111 -10.73 -1.29 12.40
C ALA A 111 -12.01 -1.69 11.65
N VAL A 112 -11.91 -2.36 10.51
CA VAL A 112 -13.08 -2.82 9.74
C VAL A 112 -13.91 -3.83 10.54
N ARG A 113 -13.26 -4.70 11.31
CA ARG A 113 -13.96 -5.62 12.22
C ARG A 113 -14.76 -4.86 13.28
N LYS A 114 -14.15 -3.85 13.90
CA LYS A 114 -14.83 -2.99 14.88
C LYS A 114 -16.06 -2.34 14.26
N ASP A 115 -15.93 -1.80 13.05
CA ASP A 115 -17.04 -1.18 12.32
C ASP A 115 -18.14 -2.20 11.97
N ALA A 116 -17.77 -3.41 11.54
CA ALA A 116 -18.73 -4.48 11.29
C ALA A 116 -19.50 -4.90 12.55
N THR A 117 -18.82 -4.97 13.71
CA THR A 117 -19.49 -5.24 15.00
C THR A 117 -20.37 -4.09 15.46
N ALA A 118 -19.95 -2.85 15.25
CA ALA A 118 -20.75 -1.66 15.56
C ALA A 118 -21.99 -1.58 14.67
N LEU A 119 -21.86 -1.92 13.38
CA LEU A 119 -22.97 -2.00 12.44
C LEU A 119 -23.97 -3.09 12.82
N ALA A 120 -23.49 -4.26 13.25
CA ALA A 120 -24.35 -5.34 13.74
C ALA A 120 -25.13 -4.93 15.01
N SER A 121 -24.46 -4.24 15.95
CA SER A 121 -25.10 -3.67 17.15
C SER A 121 -26.13 -2.59 16.80
N SER A 122 -25.78 -1.68 15.89
CA SER A 122 -26.70 -0.64 15.41
C SER A 122 -27.92 -1.24 14.71
N ALA A 123 -27.75 -2.32 13.95
CA ALA A 123 -28.86 -3.05 13.35
C ALA A 123 -29.76 -3.71 14.42
N ASP A 124 -29.19 -4.23 15.52
CA ASP A 124 -29.97 -4.76 16.66
C ASP A 124 -30.78 -3.65 17.35
N THR A 125 -30.18 -2.48 17.59
CA THR A 125 -30.89 -1.32 18.15
C THR A 125 -31.99 -0.84 17.21
N THR A 126 -31.73 -0.80 15.90
CA THR A 126 -32.72 -0.40 14.89
C THR A 126 -33.86 -1.39 14.80
N ALA A 127 -33.59 -2.69 14.94
CA ALA A 127 -34.63 -3.71 14.99
C ALA A 127 -35.54 -3.53 16.24
N ALA A 128 -34.94 -3.24 17.40
CA ALA A 128 -35.69 -2.98 18.63
C ALA A 128 -36.57 -1.73 18.51
N THR A 129 -36.07 -0.64 17.94
CA THR A 129 -36.87 0.58 17.72
C THR A 129 -37.96 0.36 16.68
N LEU A 130 -37.72 -0.43 15.63
CA LEU A 130 -38.74 -0.83 14.64
C LEU A 130 -39.84 -1.67 15.28
N GLU A 131 -39.52 -2.60 16.19
CA GLU A 131 -40.53 -3.36 16.94
C GLU A 131 -41.37 -2.45 17.85
N GLU A 132 -40.74 -1.50 18.52
CA GLU A 132 -41.44 -0.54 19.38
C GLU A 132 -42.36 0.38 18.58
N THR A 133 -41.89 0.89 17.44
CA THR A 133 -42.72 1.69 16.52
C THR A 133 -43.86 0.85 15.93
N ALA A 134 -43.63 -0.42 15.59
CA ALA A 134 -44.70 -1.32 15.13
C ALA A 134 -45.78 -1.53 16.21
N ARG A 135 -45.40 -1.69 17.48
CA ARG A 135 -46.36 -1.76 18.58
C ARG A 135 -47.12 -0.44 18.76
N SER A 136 -46.44 0.70 18.63
CA SER A 136 -47.05 2.03 18.71
C SER A 136 -48.06 2.27 17.58
N VAL A 137 -47.69 1.99 16.33
CA VAL A 137 -48.59 2.09 15.15
C VAL A 137 -49.81 1.20 15.32
N LYS A 138 -49.64 -0.01 15.86
CA LYS A 138 -50.76 -0.92 16.16
C LYS A 138 -51.69 -0.35 17.24
N GLY A 139 -51.14 0.32 18.26
CA GLY A 139 -51.91 1.00 19.31
C GLY A 139 -52.69 2.22 18.78
N VAL A 140 -52.11 3.00 17.88
CA VAL A 140 -52.78 4.13 17.20
C VAL A 140 -53.90 3.63 16.30
N SER A 141 -53.68 2.53 15.57
CA SER A 141 -54.72 1.89 14.74
C SER A 141 -55.92 1.43 15.57
N ALA A 142 -55.69 0.73 16.68
CA ALA A 142 -56.76 0.33 17.60
C ALA A 142 -57.51 1.53 18.19
N SER A 143 -56.79 2.59 18.58
CA SER A 143 -57.42 3.82 19.07
C SER A 143 -58.27 4.53 18.01
N ALA A 144 -57.87 4.45 16.73
CA ALA A 144 -58.64 5.00 15.62
C ALA A 144 -59.91 4.18 15.35
N GLU A 145 -59.85 2.86 15.48
CA GLU A 145 -61.02 1.96 15.39
C GLU A 145 -62.02 2.24 16.54
N ASP A 146 -61.54 2.36 17.78
CA ASP A 146 -62.37 2.70 18.95
C ASP A 146 -63.02 4.09 18.81
N LEU A 147 -62.28 5.07 18.26
CA LEU A 147 -62.79 6.41 18.00
C LEU A 147 -63.85 6.43 16.90
N ALA A 148 -63.71 5.58 15.87
CA ALA A 148 -64.70 5.39 14.82
C ALA A 148 -65.99 4.77 15.38
N ALA A 149 -65.87 3.72 16.20
CA ALA A 149 -67.01 3.07 16.86
C ALA A 149 -67.75 4.05 17.81
N SER A 150 -67.00 4.79 18.63
CA SER A 150 -67.56 5.80 19.53
C SER A 150 -68.26 6.93 18.76
N SER A 151 -67.77 7.28 17.56
CA SER A 151 -68.40 8.29 16.71
C SER A 151 -69.71 7.80 16.09
N GLU A 152 -69.81 6.52 15.70
CA GLU A 152 -71.07 5.91 15.27
C GLU A 152 -72.12 5.88 16.39
N GLU A 153 -71.71 5.57 17.62
CA GLU A 153 -72.58 5.57 18.78
C GLU A 153 -73.08 6.99 19.13
N LEU A 154 -72.20 8.00 19.04
CA LEU A 154 -72.54 9.42 19.17
C LEU A 154 -73.54 9.89 18.09
N LEU A 155 -73.39 9.42 16.85
CA LEU A 155 -74.32 9.73 15.75
C LEU A 155 -75.71 9.11 15.99
N ALA A 156 -75.76 7.88 16.52
CA ALA A 156 -77.01 7.25 16.93
C ALA A 156 -77.70 8.03 18.07
N GLY A 157 -76.95 8.40 19.12
CA GLY A 157 -77.48 9.19 20.24
C GLY A 157 -77.92 10.61 19.85
N MET A 158 -77.22 11.26 18.91
CA MET A 158 -77.62 12.57 18.36
C MET A 158 -78.94 12.47 17.57
N THR A 159 -79.18 11.35 16.89
CA THR A 159 -80.44 11.09 16.16
C THR A 159 -81.61 10.93 17.14
N GLU A 160 -81.41 10.23 18.26
CA GLU A 160 -82.40 10.08 19.34
C GLU A 160 -82.69 11.40 20.08
N MET A 161 -81.65 12.22 20.30
CA MET A 161 -81.78 13.56 20.87
C MET A 161 -82.59 14.51 19.97
N SER A 162 -82.46 14.36 18.64
CA SER A 162 -83.23 15.13 17.66
C SER A 162 -84.73 14.79 17.70
N THR A 163 -85.06 13.50 17.87
CA THR A 163 -86.46 13.05 18.05
C THR A 163 -87.06 13.55 19.36
N THR A 164 -86.32 13.52 20.47
CA THR A 164 -86.82 14.02 21.78
C THR A 164 -87.01 15.54 21.80
N VAL A 165 -86.15 16.32 21.15
CA VAL A 165 -86.34 17.77 20.98
C VAL A 165 -87.63 18.07 20.18
N THR A 166 -87.97 17.23 19.20
CA THR A 166 -89.18 17.36 18.38
C THR A 166 -90.46 17.07 19.19
N ASP A 167 -90.44 16.04 20.04
CA ASP A 167 -91.56 15.71 20.95
C ASP A 167 -91.80 16.79 22.02
N MET A 168 -90.73 17.44 22.49
CA MET A 168 -90.82 18.50 23.50
C MET A 168 -91.52 19.77 22.97
N VAL A 169 -91.36 20.07 21.67
CA VAL A 169 -92.08 21.16 20.98
C VAL A 169 -93.59 20.88 20.91
N ALA A 170 -93.99 19.63 20.66
CA ALA A 170 -95.40 19.23 20.61
C ALA A 170 -96.09 19.30 22.00
N ARG A 171 -95.39 18.93 23.08
CA ARG A 171 -95.91 19.02 24.45
C ARG A 171 -96.09 20.47 24.93
N ASN A 172 -95.20 21.38 24.55
CA ASN A 172 -95.27 22.79 24.96
C ASN A 172 -96.46 23.53 24.30
N GLN A 173 -96.86 23.14 23.08
CA GLN A 173 -98.08 23.64 22.42
C GLN A 173 -99.37 23.16 23.10
N SER A 174 -99.39 21.94 23.64
CA SER A 174 -100.55 21.42 24.40
C SER A 174 -100.76 22.15 25.73
N SER A 175 -99.69 22.48 26.44
CA SER A 175 -99.76 23.15 27.75
C SER A 175 -100.25 24.60 27.69
N ALA A 176 -100.10 25.28 26.54
CA ALA A 176 -100.59 26.64 26.33
C ALA A 176 -102.13 26.71 26.19
N SER A 177 -102.76 25.65 25.68
CA SER A 177 -104.22 25.60 25.47
C SER A 177 -105.03 25.40 26.75
N ALA A 178 -104.48 24.72 27.76
CA ALA A 178 -105.14 24.49 29.05
C ALA A 178 -105.25 25.76 29.93
N THR A 179 -104.38 26.75 29.70
CA THR A 179 -104.38 28.03 30.42
C THR A 179 -105.48 29.02 29.97
N GLU A 180 -106.04 28.87 28.77
CA GLU A 180 -107.11 29.75 28.26
C GLU A 180 -108.50 29.38 28.85
N GLU A 181 -108.70 28.13 29.24
CA GLU A 181 -110.00 27.63 29.74
C GLU A 181 -110.30 28.05 31.19
N VAL A 182 -109.27 28.20 32.03
CA VAL A 182 -109.38 28.61 33.44
C VAL A 182 -109.69 30.10 33.57
N ALA A 183 -109.26 30.94 32.62
CA ALA A 183 -109.47 32.39 32.65
C ALA A 183 -110.94 32.80 32.44
N ALA A 184 -111.73 32.02 31.69
CA ALA A 184 -113.12 32.34 31.36
C ALA A 184 -114.12 32.07 32.52
N THR A 185 -113.75 31.23 33.50
CA THR A 185 -114.63 30.85 34.61
C THR A 185 -114.67 31.88 35.75
N MET A 186 -113.65 32.74 35.85
CA MET A 186 -113.51 33.74 36.93
C MET A 186 -114.27 35.05 36.65
N GLU A 187 -114.69 35.31 35.40
CA GLU A 187 -115.43 36.51 35.01
C GLU A 187 -116.93 36.45 35.37
N GLN A 188 -117.51 35.25 35.48
CA GLN A 188 -118.90 35.01 35.89
C GLN A 188 -119.13 35.21 37.40
N MET A 189 -118.12 34.94 38.24
CA MET A 189 -118.24 35.04 39.71
C MET A 189 -118.27 36.49 40.22
N SER A 190 -117.73 37.44 39.46
CA SER A 190 -117.64 38.87 39.80
C SER A 190 -119.00 39.60 39.77
N LYS A 191 -119.95 39.18 38.92
CA LYS A 191 -121.25 39.87 38.73
C LYS A 191 -122.31 39.52 39.78
N GLY A 192 -122.10 38.48 40.59
CA GLY A 192 -123.04 38.04 41.63
C GLY A 192 -122.94 38.79 42.97
N ILE A 193 -121.78 39.37 43.29
CA ILE A 193 -121.48 39.94 44.62
C ILE A 193 -122.03 41.37 44.79
N SER A 194 -122.35 42.07 43.70
CA SER A 194 -122.77 43.48 43.71
C SER A 194 -124.21 43.75 44.18
N ARG A 195 -125.04 42.73 44.44
CA ARG A 195 -126.43 42.91 44.90
C ARG A 195 -126.63 42.83 46.42
N LEU A 196 -125.62 42.43 47.19
CA LEU A 196 -125.78 42.14 48.62
C LEU A 196 -125.23 43.25 49.54
N SER A 197 -124.74 44.35 48.98
CA SER A 197 -124.07 45.46 49.67
C SER A 197 -125.00 46.59 50.17
N ALA A 198 -126.32 46.45 50.02
CA ALA A 198 -127.25 47.57 50.22
C ALA A 198 -127.92 47.68 51.61
N ASP A 199 -127.86 46.65 52.48
CA ASP A 199 -128.71 46.59 53.70
C ASP A 199 -127.99 46.72 55.07
N ALA A 200 -126.68 47.00 55.13
CA ALA A 200 -125.87 46.65 56.32
C ALA A 200 -125.34 47.79 57.22
N GLN A 201 -125.52 49.06 56.87
CA GLN A 201 -124.58 50.12 57.28
C GLN A 201 -125.15 51.18 58.22
N SER A 202 -125.64 50.86 59.43
CA SER A 202 -126.10 51.97 60.30
C SER A 202 -125.96 51.86 61.82
N VAL A 203 -125.68 50.73 62.49
CA VAL A 203 -125.81 50.72 63.97
C VAL A 203 -124.79 49.83 64.69
N GLY A 204 -123.86 50.38 65.48
CA GLY A 204 -123.35 49.62 66.64
C GLY A 204 -121.85 49.63 66.92
N GLU A 205 -121.11 50.59 66.36
CA GLU A 205 -119.68 50.82 66.54
C GLU A 205 -119.19 51.17 67.97
N ARG A 206 -119.90 50.86 69.07
CA ARG A 206 -119.50 51.35 70.42
C ARG A 206 -119.34 50.33 71.54
N ALA A 207 -119.50 49.03 71.30
CA ALA A 207 -119.39 48.01 72.37
C ALA A 207 -118.16 47.07 72.28
N THR A 208 -117.35 47.13 71.21
CA THR A 208 -116.27 46.15 70.89
C THR A 208 -114.84 46.57 71.30
N ALA A 209 -114.66 47.69 71.98
CA ALA A 209 -113.31 48.22 72.26
C ALA A 209 -112.59 47.54 73.45
N VAL A 210 -113.30 47.10 74.50
CA VAL A 210 -112.66 46.63 75.74
C VAL A 210 -112.41 45.11 75.77
N SER A 211 -113.21 44.29 75.06
CA SER A 211 -112.97 42.84 74.95
C SER A 211 -111.78 42.46 74.05
N SER A 212 -111.33 43.38 73.19
CA SER A 212 -110.26 43.15 72.23
C SER A 212 -108.85 43.16 72.86
N ALA A 213 -108.66 43.85 73.99
CA ALA A 213 -107.34 43.98 74.64
C ALA A 213 -106.87 42.68 75.33
N MET A 214 -107.78 41.93 75.97
CA MET A 214 -107.43 40.70 76.71
C MET A 214 -107.28 39.47 75.78
N GLY A 215 -108.02 39.40 74.67
CA GLY A 215 -107.80 38.41 73.61
C GLY A 215 -106.52 38.65 72.80
N GLY A 216 -106.02 39.89 72.76
CA GLY A 216 -104.73 40.23 72.13
C GLY A 216 -103.54 39.61 72.84
N MET A 217 -103.52 39.61 74.18
CA MET A 217 -102.40 39.11 74.97
C MET A 217 -102.24 37.57 74.89
N SER A 218 -103.35 36.82 74.84
CA SER A 218 -103.33 35.36 74.65
C SER A 218 -102.88 34.96 73.23
N ARG A 219 -103.29 35.71 72.20
CA ARG A 219 -102.80 35.52 70.83
C ARG A 219 -101.31 35.83 70.70
N SER A 220 -100.81 36.90 71.33
CA SER A 220 -99.37 37.22 71.32
C SER A 220 -98.50 36.15 71.97
N LEU A 221 -98.93 35.53 73.09
CA LEU A 221 -98.18 34.42 73.71
C LEU A 221 -98.18 33.16 72.83
N THR A 222 -99.24 32.92 72.07
CA THR A 222 -99.33 31.79 71.13
C THR A 222 -98.47 32.03 69.87
N GLU A 223 -98.39 33.26 69.37
CA GLU A 223 -97.48 33.64 68.28
C GLU A 223 -96.01 33.56 68.70
N VAL A 224 -95.63 34.07 69.87
CA VAL A 224 -94.24 33.97 70.37
C VAL A 224 -93.80 32.50 70.53
N SER A 225 -94.70 31.60 70.91
CA SER A 225 -94.42 30.16 70.95
C SER A 225 -94.20 29.56 69.56
N LYS A 226 -94.98 29.99 68.55
CA LYS A 226 -94.84 29.55 67.16
C LYS A 226 -93.56 30.10 66.52
N ASP A 227 -93.20 31.33 66.83
CA ASP A 227 -91.96 31.97 66.40
C ASP A 227 -90.73 31.29 67.02
N ALA A 228 -90.79 30.88 68.30
CA ALA A 228 -89.73 30.12 68.93
C ALA A 228 -89.49 28.75 68.27
N THR A 229 -90.54 28.03 67.86
CA THR A 229 -90.42 26.78 67.08
C THR A 229 -89.87 27.01 65.67
N SER A 230 -90.25 28.11 65.01
CA SER A 230 -89.72 28.45 63.68
C SER A 230 -88.25 28.85 63.76
N MET A 231 -87.85 29.56 64.82
CA MET A 231 -86.46 29.92 65.10
C MET A 231 -85.59 28.69 65.42
N ALA A 232 -86.14 27.68 66.11
CA ALA A 232 -85.44 26.41 66.34
C ALA A 232 -85.11 25.69 65.01
N ALA A 233 -86.08 25.60 64.09
CA ALA A 233 -85.88 25.00 62.78
C ALA A 233 -84.85 25.78 61.92
N ALA A 234 -84.88 27.11 61.97
CA ALA A 234 -83.91 27.94 61.26
C ALA A 234 -82.47 27.79 61.81
N VAL A 235 -82.32 27.68 63.13
CA VAL A 235 -81.00 27.42 63.78
C VAL A 235 -80.47 26.03 63.42
N GLU A 236 -81.34 25.02 63.33
CA GLU A 236 -80.99 23.66 62.91
C GLU A 236 -80.51 23.62 61.44
N GLN A 237 -81.21 24.33 60.56
CA GLN A 237 -80.80 24.49 59.16
C GLN A 237 -79.48 25.26 59.03
N THR A 238 -79.23 26.27 59.87
CA THR A 238 -77.97 27.02 59.90
C THR A 238 -76.79 26.15 60.38
N ALA A 239 -77.03 25.25 61.33
CA ALA A 239 -76.01 24.28 61.78
C ALA A 239 -75.67 23.27 60.66
N ALA A 240 -76.67 22.71 59.98
CA ALA A 240 -76.46 21.76 58.89
C ALA A 240 -75.69 22.38 57.71
N THR A 241 -76.05 23.61 57.32
CA THR A 241 -75.35 24.36 56.25
C THR A 241 -73.92 24.76 56.66
N SER A 242 -73.67 25.05 57.94
CA SER A 242 -72.30 25.31 58.43
C SER A 242 -71.41 24.07 58.40
N GLU A 243 -71.96 22.88 58.70
CA GLU A 243 -71.24 21.61 58.56
C GLU A 243 -70.95 21.25 57.10
N GLU A 244 -71.89 21.53 56.20
CA GLU A 244 -71.69 21.35 54.76
C GLU A 244 -70.64 22.31 54.20
N LEU A 245 -70.66 23.59 54.62
CA LEU A 245 -69.63 24.57 54.29
C LEU A 245 -68.24 24.10 54.79
N ALA A 246 -68.15 23.60 56.02
CA ALA A 246 -66.89 23.07 56.56
C ALA A 246 -66.37 21.83 55.80
N ARG A 247 -67.26 20.99 55.25
CA ARG A 247 -66.87 19.89 54.35
C ARG A 247 -66.38 20.42 53.00
N SER A 248 -67.08 21.38 52.41
CA SER A 248 -66.70 22.00 51.13
C SER A 248 -65.35 22.71 51.20
N VAL A 249 -65.09 23.47 52.28
CA VAL A 249 -63.81 24.18 52.49
C VAL A 249 -62.64 23.19 52.59
N ARG A 250 -62.83 22.05 53.26
CA ARG A 250 -61.80 20.99 53.30
C ARG A 250 -61.53 20.37 51.93
N ALA A 251 -62.57 20.15 51.13
CA ALA A 251 -62.42 19.62 49.78
C ALA A 251 -61.64 20.60 48.86
N VAL A 252 -61.98 21.89 48.90
CA VAL A 252 -61.26 22.92 48.11
C VAL A 252 -59.81 23.08 48.57
N ALA A 253 -59.53 23.00 49.88
CA ALA A 253 -58.17 23.01 50.40
C ALA A 253 -57.32 21.81 49.93
N GLU A 254 -57.93 20.62 49.85
CA GLU A 254 -57.25 19.42 49.34
C GLU A 254 -56.99 19.51 47.82
N HIS A 255 -57.93 20.05 47.05
CA HIS A 255 -57.72 20.36 45.64
C HIS A 255 -56.61 21.40 45.43
N ALA A 256 -56.51 22.42 46.29
CA ALA A 256 -55.43 23.40 46.24
C ALA A 256 -54.06 22.75 46.47
N ARG A 257 -53.92 21.86 47.46
CA ARG A 257 -52.67 21.10 47.68
C ARG A 257 -52.31 20.21 46.49
N THR A 258 -53.30 19.54 45.90
CA THR A 258 -53.10 18.69 44.72
C THR A 258 -52.63 19.53 43.52
N LEU A 259 -53.18 20.74 43.36
CA LEU A 259 -52.78 21.68 42.32
C LEU A 259 -51.36 22.22 42.55
N GLU A 260 -50.97 22.48 43.80
CA GLU A 260 -49.61 22.90 44.17
C GLU A 260 -48.58 21.81 43.84
N ALA A 261 -48.88 20.54 44.16
CA ALA A 261 -48.03 19.40 43.79
C ALA A 261 -47.93 19.24 42.26
N SER A 262 -49.04 19.45 41.54
CA SER A 262 -49.07 19.38 40.07
C SER A 262 -48.27 20.53 39.43
N ALA A 263 -48.34 21.73 40.01
CA ALA A 263 -47.56 22.89 39.57
C ALA A 263 -46.06 22.70 39.81
N ALA A 264 -45.66 22.09 40.94
CA ALA A 264 -44.28 21.74 41.23
C ALA A 264 -43.75 20.67 40.24
N SER A 265 -44.56 19.65 39.94
CA SER A 265 -44.22 18.66 38.92
C SER A 265 -44.06 19.29 37.53
N THR A 266 -44.97 20.20 37.16
CA THR A 266 -44.91 20.95 35.89
C THR A 266 -43.64 21.82 35.80
N ALA A 267 -43.20 22.42 36.91
CA ALA A 267 -41.94 23.18 36.93
C ALA A 267 -40.74 22.27 36.64
N SER A 268 -40.70 21.07 37.23
CA SER A 268 -39.64 20.09 36.99
C SER A 268 -39.59 19.65 35.53
N THR A 269 -40.73 19.27 34.95
CA THR A 269 -40.79 18.83 33.54
C THR A 269 -40.43 19.96 32.58
N VAL A 270 -40.85 21.19 32.84
CA VAL A 270 -40.46 22.36 32.02
C VAL A 270 -38.95 22.60 32.07
N THR A 271 -38.30 22.33 33.20
CA THR A 271 -36.85 22.47 33.34
C THR A 271 -36.11 21.38 32.54
N GLU A 272 -36.58 20.14 32.56
CA GLU A 272 -36.04 19.05 31.71
C GLU A 272 -36.24 19.33 30.22
N VAL A 273 -37.43 19.81 29.83
CA VAL A 273 -37.71 20.16 28.42
C VAL A 273 -36.84 21.34 27.98
N ALA A 274 -36.59 22.32 28.85
CA ALA A 274 -35.66 23.42 28.54
C ALA A 274 -34.23 22.94 28.30
N ALA A 275 -33.72 22.03 29.14
CA ALA A 275 -32.40 21.43 28.94
C ALA A 275 -32.33 20.64 27.62
N SER A 276 -33.38 19.89 27.28
CA SER A 276 -33.46 19.16 26.01
C SER A 276 -33.49 20.10 24.79
N VAL A 277 -34.22 21.22 24.86
CA VAL A 277 -34.25 22.23 23.79
C VAL A 277 -32.89 22.88 23.58
N GLU A 278 -32.14 23.17 24.67
CA GLU A 278 -30.77 23.67 24.58
C GLU A 278 -29.82 22.65 23.94
N GLU A 279 -29.94 21.37 24.30
CA GLU A 279 -29.16 20.29 23.70
C GLU A 279 -29.46 20.10 22.20
N VAL A 280 -30.74 20.18 21.81
CA VAL A 280 -31.17 20.14 20.40
C VAL A 280 -30.60 21.33 19.62
N ALA A 281 -30.62 22.54 20.19
CA ALA A 281 -30.03 23.72 19.57
C ALA A 281 -28.52 23.56 19.34
N ALA A 282 -27.79 23.12 20.37
CA ALA A 282 -26.34 22.88 20.29
C ALA A 282 -26.01 21.79 19.26
N THR A 283 -26.81 20.73 19.20
CA THR A 283 -26.65 19.64 18.21
C THR A 283 -26.93 20.13 16.79
N ALA A 284 -27.95 20.98 16.60
CA ALA A 284 -28.24 21.58 15.30
C ALA A 284 -27.10 22.48 14.80
N GLU A 285 -26.48 23.29 15.68
CA GLU A 285 -25.30 24.11 15.35
C GLU A 285 -24.09 23.24 14.98
N LYS A 286 -23.81 22.19 15.77
CA LYS A 286 -22.74 21.23 15.47
C LYS A 286 -22.96 20.51 14.13
N ASN A 287 -24.20 20.14 13.85
CA ASN A 287 -24.56 19.52 12.57
C ASN A 287 -24.36 20.51 11.42
N ALA A 288 -24.73 21.79 11.57
CA ALA A 288 -24.49 22.81 10.56
C ALA A 288 -22.99 22.95 10.23
N ALA A 289 -22.12 23.03 11.25
CA ALA A 289 -20.67 23.09 11.07
C ALA A 289 -20.11 21.83 10.38
N THR A 290 -20.64 20.65 10.70
CA THR A 290 -20.25 19.38 10.05
C THR A 290 -20.67 19.36 8.58
N VAL A 291 -21.88 19.84 8.28
CA VAL A 291 -22.36 19.97 6.90
C VAL A 291 -21.53 20.99 6.11
N ASP A 292 -21.06 22.07 6.75
CA ASP A 292 -20.14 23.03 6.14
C ASP A 292 -18.82 22.39 5.72
N ALA A 293 -18.22 21.62 6.62
CA ALA A 293 -16.97 20.89 6.35
C ALA A 293 -17.16 19.82 5.25
N ASN A 294 -18.29 19.10 5.27
CA ASN A 294 -18.64 18.12 4.24
C ASN A 294 -18.82 18.78 2.86
N ALA A 295 -19.45 19.94 2.79
CA ALA A 295 -19.61 20.66 1.52
C ALA A 295 -18.24 21.05 0.91
N ALA A 296 -17.29 21.51 1.73
CA ALA A 296 -15.95 21.86 1.25
C ALA A 296 -15.18 20.63 0.73
N THR A 297 -15.31 19.48 1.39
CA THR A 297 -14.69 18.22 0.94
C THR A 297 -15.36 17.68 -0.32
N ILE A 298 -16.68 17.80 -0.45
CA ILE A 298 -17.41 17.45 -1.68
C ILE A 298 -16.94 18.31 -2.88
N GLU A 299 -16.75 19.61 -2.69
CA GLU A 299 -16.20 20.47 -3.76
C GLU A 299 -14.78 20.06 -4.16
N GLN A 300 -13.94 19.73 -3.18
CA GLN A 300 -12.60 19.23 -3.45
C GLN A 300 -12.63 17.89 -4.20
N LEU A 301 -13.55 17.00 -3.85
CA LEU A 301 -13.77 15.72 -4.54
C LEU A 301 -14.18 15.96 -6.00
N ALA A 302 -15.12 16.87 -6.26
CA ALA A 302 -15.55 17.22 -7.61
C ALA A 302 -14.38 17.76 -8.47
N ARG A 303 -13.54 18.64 -7.90
CA ARG A 303 -12.34 19.16 -8.57
C ARG A 303 -11.32 18.04 -8.85
N SER A 304 -11.12 17.14 -7.89
CA SER A 304 -10.21 16.01 -8.04
C SER A 304 -10.67 15.06 -9.14
N ALA A 305 -11.95 14.71 -9.15
CA ALA A 305 -12.57 13.88 -10.18
C ALA A 305 -12.41 14.49 -11.59
N GLN A 306 -12.65 15.80 -11.76
CA GLN A 306 -12.37 16.49 -13.02
C GLN A 306 -10.89 16.43 -13.44
N SER A 307 -9.97 16.58 -12.49
CA SER A 307 -8.54 16.48 -12.78
C SER A 307 -8.14 15.08 -13.23
N VAL A 308 -8.67 14.04 -12.58
CA VAL A 308 -8.47 12.63 -12.97
C VAL A 308 -9.02 12.36 -14.37
N ALA A 309 -10.22 12.87 -14.69
CA ALA A 309 -10.81 12.73 -16.02
C ALA A 309 -9.93 13.33 -17.12
N ARG A 310 -9.37 14.53 -16.88
CA ARG A 310 -8.42 15.17 -17.81
C ARG A 310 -7.11 14.39 -17.92
N GLY A 311 -6.59 13.88 -16.80
CA GLY A 311 -5.38 13.04 -16.79
C GLY A 311 -5.58 11.78 -17.62
N ALA A 312 -6.76 11.16 -17.54
CA ALA A 312 -7.12 9.99 -18.34
C ALA A 312 -7.21 10.30 -19.85
N GLU A 313 -7.76 11.46 -20.24
CA GLU A 313 -7.73 11.92 -21.63
C GLU A 313 -6.30 12.11 -22.17
N GLN A 314 -5.40 12.68 -21.35
CA GLN A 314 -4.00 12.84 -21.72
C GLN A 314 -3.30 11.48 -21.89
N ILE A 315 -3.56 10.53 -20.99
CA ILE A 315 -3.05 9.15 -21.12
C ILE A 315 -3.51 8.51 -22.43
N ASN A 316 -4.79 8.67 -22.79
CA ASN A 316 -5.32 8.13 -24.04
C ASN A 316 -4.67 8.77 -25.28
N THR A 317 -4.42 10.08 -25.24
CA THR A 317 -3.72 10.79 -26.33
C THR A 317 -2.28 10.31 -26.47
N LEU A 318 -1.58 10.09 -25.35
CA LEU A 318 -0.22 9.56 -25.34
C LEU A 318 -0.17 8.09 -25.80
N ALA A 319 -1.17 7.28 -25.42
CA ALA A 319 -1.32 5.92 -25.90
C ALA A 319 -1.54 5.88 -27.43
N ALA A 320 -2.40 6.75 -27.97
CA ALA A 320 -2.59 6.86 -29.42
C ALA A 320 -1.28 7.21 -30.16
N THR A 321 -0.50 8.14 -29.60
CA THR A 321 0.82 8.51 -30.15
C THR A 321 1.81 7.34 -30.07
N SER A 322 1.81 6.60 -28.95
CA SER A 322 2.67 5.42 -28.77
C SER A 322 2.31 4.28 -29.72
N ALA A 323 1.02 4.10 -30.02
CA ALA A 323 0.55 3.13 -30.99
C ALA A 323 1.04 3.47 -32.41
N SER A 324 0.97 4.75 -32.80
CA SER A 324 1.53 5.23 -34.07
C SER A 324 3.04 4.99 -34.17
N SER A 325 3.80 5.32 -33.11
CA SER A 325 5.25 5.08 -33.05
C SER A 325 5.60 3.59 -33.14
N SER A 326 4.80 2.73 -32.50
CA SER A 326 4.97 1.27 -32.56
C SER A 326 4.75 0.75 -33.98
N ALA A 327 3.73 1.23 -34.69
CA ALA A 327 3.49 0.86 -36.09
C ALA A 327 4.64 1.30 -37.01
N GLN A 328 5.20 2.49 -36.78
CA GLN A 328 6.36 2.97 -37.52
C GLN A 328 7.61 2.12 -37.24
N LEU A 329 7.85 1.74 -35.98
CA LEU A 329 8.95 0.86 -35.60
C LEU A 329 8.81 -0.53 -36.23
N GLU A 330 7.61 -1.10 -36.27
CA GLU A 330 7.36 -2.39 -36.92
C GLU A 330 7.73 -2.34 -38.41
N SER A 331 7.30 -1.29 -39.11
CA SER A 331 7.66 -1.05 -40.52
C SER A 331 9.18 -0.93 -40.72
N SER A 332 9.85 -0.18 -39.84
CA SER A 332 11.31 -0.01 -39.86
C SER A 332 12.04 -1.33 -39.64
N SER A 333 11.64 -2.11 -38.64
CA SER A 333 12.23 -3.43 -38.36
C SER A 333 12.05 -4.40 -39.52
N ARG A 334 10.88 -4.43 -40.18
CA ARG A 334 10.67 -5.23 -41.40
C ARG A 334 11.63 -4.82 -42.52
N ARG A 335 11.87 -3.52 -42.69
CA ARG A 335 12.82 -3.00 -43.68
C ARG A 335 14.27 -3.38 -43.35
N ILE A 336 14.67 -3.34 -42.08
CA ILE A 336 16.00 -3.81 -41.64
C ILE A 336 16.18 -5.30 -41.94
N ALA A 337 15.16 -6.12 -41.67
CA ALA A 337 15.20 -7.56 -41.98
C ALA A 337 15.41 -7.82 -43.48
N GLN A 338 14.73 -7.05 -44.35
CA GLN A 338 14.94 -7.12 -45.79
C GLN A 338 16.38 -6.72 -46.18
N MET A 339 16.90 -5.61 -45.62
CA MET A 339 18.27 -5.17 -45.89
C MET A 339 19.32 -6.19 -45.45
N ALA A 340 19.09 -6.88 -44.33
CA ALA A 340 19.96 -7.95 -43.86
C ALA A 340 20.01 -9.12 -44.86
N GLU A 341 18.86 -9.51 -45.41
CA GLU A 341 18.77 -10.58 -46.42
C GLU A 341 19.45 -10.18 -47.75
N GLU A 342 19.27 -8.94 -48.19
CA GLU A 342 19.97 -8.40 -49.37
C GLU A 342 21.49 -8.34 -49.17
N ALA A 343 21.95 -7.96 -47.97
CA ALA A 343 23.37 -7.97 -47.61
C ALA A 343 23.94 -9.39 -47.61
N ARG A 344 23.18 -10.37 -47.10
CA ARG A 344 23.55 -11.80 -47.13
C ARG A 344 23.74 -12.28 -48.56
N ALA A 345 22.77 -12.02 -49.43
CA ALA A 345 22.82 -12.42 -50.85
C ALA A 345 24.01 -11.76 -51.57
N THR A 346 24.32 -10.51 -51.25
CA THR A 346 25.47 -9.79 -51.80
C THR A 346 26.79 -10.39 -51.31
N GLY A 347 26.89 -10.72 -50.02
CA GLY A 347 28.05 -11.41 -49.45
C GLY A 347 28.34 -12.75 -50.14
N GLU A 348 27.31 -13.58 -50.34
CA GLU A 348 27.45 -14.87 -51.04
C GLU A 348 27.96 -14.72 -52.49
N ARG A 349 27.45 -13.70 -53.21
CA ARG A 349 27.95 -13.37 -54.55
C ARG A 349 29.42 -12.96 -54.55
N VAL A 350 29.82 -12.10 -53.61
CA VAL A 350 31.23 -11.67 -53.47
C VAL A 350 32.12 -12.86 -53.11
N SER A 351 31.68 -13.73 -52.20
CA SER A 351 32.39 -14.96 -51.82
C SER A 351 32.64 -15.87 -53.03
N THR A 352 31.59 -16.09 -53.83
CA THR A 352 31.69 -16.90 -55.06
C THR A 352 32.68 -16.30 -56.05
N THR A 353 32.56 -14.99 -56.31
CA THR A 353 33.43 -14.27 -57.26
C THR A 353 34.89 -14.27 -56.79
N ALA A 354 35.14 -14.09 -55.48
CA ALA A 354 36.48 -14.10 -54.91
C ALA A 354 37.12 -15.50 -54.96
N ARG A 355 36.34 -16.58 -54.77
CA ARG A 355 36.82 -17.96 -54.94
C ARG A 355 37.19 -18.26 -56.39
N GLU A 356 36.38 -17.85 -57.35
CA GLU A 356 36.67 -17.98 -58.78
C GLU A 356 37.92 -17.18 -59.19
N GLY A 357 38.05 -15.96 -58.66
CA GLY A 357 39.25 -15.13 -58.79
C GLY A 357 40.48 -15.82 -58.22
N GLY A 358 40.37 -16.41 -57.02
CA GLY A 358 41.44 -17.13 -56.35
C GLY A 358 41.92 -18.33 -57.17
N ALA A 359 41.00 -19.15 -57.68
CA ALA A 359 41.33 -20.27 -58.56
C ALA A 359 42.06 -19.81 -59.86
N THR A 360 41.72 -18.63 -60.38
CA THR A 360 42.39 -18.05 -61.54
C THR A 360 43.79 -17.56 -61.19
N VAL A 361 43.96 -16.92 -60.04
CA VAL A 361 45.26 -16.48 -59.49
C VAL A 361 46.17 -17.69 -59.27
N THR A 362 45.71 -18.78 -58.64
CA THR A 362 46.50 -19.99 -58.44
C THR A 362 46.97 -20.60 -59.77
N ARG A 363 46.12 -20.60 -60.81
CA ARG A 363 46.51 -21.04 -62.16
C ARG A 363 47.58 -20.14 -62.77
N SER A 364 47.51 -18.83 -62.54
CA SER A 364 48.53 -17.88 -63.00
C SER A 364 49.87 -18.07 -62.30
N ILE A 365 49.90 -18.35 -60.99
CA ILE A 365 51.14 -18.68 -60.26
C ILE A 365 51.80 -19.92 -60.88
N ALA A 366 51.02 -20.98 -61.10
CA ALA A 366 51.52 -22.19 -61.76
C ALA A 366 51.97 -21.94 -63.22
N GLY A 367 51.36 -20.96 -63.90
CA GLY A 367 51.79 -20.46 -65.20
C GLY A 367 53.18 -19.80 -65.15
N PHE A 368 53.37 -18.85 -64.24
CA PHE A 368 54.66 -18.18 -64.05
C PHE A 368 55.77 -19.12 -63.60
N THR A 369 55.47 -20.11 -62.75
CA THR A 369 56.45 -21.15 -62.39
C THR A 369 56.91 -21.95 -63.61
N ARG A 370 55.99 -22.31 -64.51
CA ARG A 370 56.33 -23.00 -65.77
C ARG A 370 57.13 -22.11 -66.73
N ILE A 371 56.77 -20.82 -66.83
CA ILE A 371 57.51 -19.84 -67.64
C ILE A 371 58.94 -19.72 -67.12
N ARG A 372 59.12 -19.52 -65.81
CA ARG A 372 60.42 -19.46 -65.16
C ARG A 372 61.27 -20.70 -65.47
N GLN A 373 60.67 -21.90 -65.36
CA GLN A 373 61.36 -23.15 -65.70
C GLN A 373 61.79 -23.18 -67.17
N SER A 374 60.90 -22.86 -68.10
CA SER A 374 61.19 -22.87 -69.54
C SER A 374 62.26 -21.86 -69.93
N ILE A 375 62.26 -20.67 -69.32
CA ILE A 375 63.31 -19.66 -69.52
C ILE A 375 64.65 -20.15 -68.93
N SER A 376 64.64 -20.78 -67.76
CA SER A 376 65.85 -21.35 -67.16
C SER A 376 66.45 -22.47 -68.00
N GLU A 377 65.62 -23.34 -68.59
CA GLU A 377 66.06 -24.38 -69.53
C GLU A 377 66.68 -23.74 -70.79
N SER A 378 66.03 -22.70 -71.32
CA SER A 378 66.53 -21.92 -72.47
C SER A 378 67.87 -21.25 -72.17
N ALA A 379 68.05 -20.69 -70.97
CA ALA A 379 69.33 -20.12 -70.52
C ALA A 379 70.43 -21.18 -70.49
N GLY A 380 70.10 -22.42 -70.08
CA GLY A 380 71.00 -23.57 -70.12
C GLY A 380 71.44 -23.91 -71.55
N VAL A 381 70.51 -23.93 -72.51
CA VAL A 381 70.82 -24.17 -73.93
C VAL A 381 71.70 -23.06 -74.51
N MET A 382 71.42 -21.78 -74.19
CA MET A 382 72.24 -20.65 -74.64
C MET A 382 73.67 -20.71 -74.09
N LYS A 383 73.83 -21.11 -72.82
CA LYS A 383 75.13 -21.32 -72.21
C LYS A 383 75.93 -22.43 -72.91
N GLU A 384 75.28 -23.55 -73.22
CA GLU A 384 75.89 -24.65 -73.96
C GLU A 384 76.22 -24.26 -75.41
N MET A 385 75.36 -23.48 -76.07
CA MET A 385 75.63 -22.93 -77.40
C MET A 385 76.84 -22.00 -77.40
N GLY A 386 76.97 -21.14 -76.38
CA GLY A 386 78.14 -20.28 -76.18
C GLY A 386 79.43 -21.10 -76.02
N ARG A 387 79.38 -22.16 -75.21
CA ARG A 387 80.51 -23.09 -75.02
C ARG A 387 80.92 -23.78 -76.32
N ARG A 388 79.95 -24.29 -77.09
CA ARG A 388 80.22 -24.93 -78.40
C ARG A 388 80.77 -23.94 -79.41
N ALA A 389 80.30 -22.70 -79.42
CA ALA A 389 80.85 -21.66 -80.29
C ALA A 389 82.31 -21.33 -79.91
N GLU A 390 82.66 -21.35 -78.62
CA GLU A 390 84.05 -21.24 -78.14
C GLU A 390 84.93 -22.39 -78.64
N GLU A 391 84.48 -23.64 -78.50
CA GLU A 391 85.18 -24.82 -79.03
C GLU A 391 85.40 -24.75 -80.55
N ILE A 392 84.39 -24.32 -81.32
CA ILE A 392 84.53 -24.13 -82.76
C ILE A 392 85.52 -23.00 -83.06
N GLY A 393 85.52 -21.92 -82.26
CA GLY A 393 86.48 -20.82 -82.37
C GLY A 393 87.93 -21.31 -82.27
N ASP A 394 88.22 -22.17 -81.30
CA ASP A 394 89.54 -22.76 -81.09
C ASP A 394 89.97 -23.65 -82.27
N ILE A 395 89.02 -24.44 -82.82
CA ILE A 395 89.25 -25.26 -84.02
C ILE A 395 89.57 -24.36 -85.23
N VAL A 396 88.80 -23.30 -85.44
CA VAL A 396 88.99 -22.37 -86.56
C VAL A 396 90.34 -21.65 -86.45
N GLN A 397 90.75 -21.26 -85.24
CA GLN A 397 92.08 -20.71 -85.00
C GLN A 397 93.19 -21.72 -85.34
N THR A 398 92.99 -22.99 -84.99
CA THR A 398 93.92 -24.08 -85.35
C THR A 398 94.00 -24.27 -86.86
N ILE A 399 92.88 -24.25 -87.58
CA ILE A 399 92.84 -24.35 -89.05
C ILE A 399 93.57 -23.17 -89.69
N ASN A 400 93.36 -21.95 -89.18
CA ASN A 400 94.06 -20.77 -89.69
C ASN A 400 95.59 -20.90 -89.51
N LEU A 401 96.04 -21.40 -88.35
CA LEU A 401 97.46 -21.69 -88.11
C LEU A 401 98.02 -22.76 -89.06
N ILE A 402 97.23 -23.80 -89.37
CA ILE A 402 97.61 -24.82 -90.36
C ILE A 402 97.69 -24.21 -91.76
N ALA A 403 96.74 -23.36 -92.15
CA ALA A 403 96.73 -22.66 -93.42
C ALA A 403 97.96 -21.75 -93.57
N ASP A 404 98.28 -20.94 -92.57
CA ASP A 404 99.48 -20.11 -92.54
C ASP A 404 100.77 -20.95 -92.65
N ARG A 405 100.85 -22.07 -91.93
CA ARG A 405 102.00 -22.97 -91.99
C ARG A 405 102.10 -23.67 -93.35
N THR A 406 100.97 -24.03 -93.95
CA THR A 406 100.91 -24.64 -95.29
C THR A 406 101.32 -23.62 -96.35
N ASN A 407 100.89 -22.37 -96.23
CA ASN A 407 101.32 -21.27 -97.10
C ASN A 407 102.85 -21.08 -97.05
N LEU A 408 103.43 -21.06 -95.85
CA LEU A 408 104.89 -20.98 -95.67
C LEU A 408 105.63 -22.20 -96.25
N LEU A 409 105.13 -23.41 -96.02
CA LEU A 409 105.68 -24.64 -96.60
C LEU A 409 105.63 -24.60 -98.13
N SER A 410 104.51 -24.13 -98.67
CA SER A 410 104.28 -24.01 -100.10
C SER A 410 105.19 -22.96 -100.75
N LEU A 411 105.37 -21.82 -100.08
CA LEU A 411 106.30 -20.78 -100.51
C LEU A 411 107.74 -21.31 -100.56
N ASN A 412 108.16 -22.05 -99.52
CA ASN A 412 109.47 -22.70 -99.51
C ASN A 412 109.61 -23.72 -100.65
N ALA A 413 108.55 -24.49 -100.95
CA ALA A 413 108.53 -25.42 -102.06
C ALA A 413 108.57 -24.72 -103.43
N SER A 414 107.86 -23.60 -103.62
CA SER A 414 107.92 -22.77 -104.83
C SER A 414 109.32 -22.18 -105.05
N ILE A 415 109.97 -21.72 -103.99
CA ILE A 415 111.35 -21.21 -104.03
C ILE A 415 112.32 -22.32 -104.46
N GLU A 416 112.22 -23.51 -103.87
CA GLU A 416 113.13 -24.63 -104.18
C GLU A 416 112.87 -25.20 -105.59
N ALA A 417 111.61 -25.19 -106.04
CA ALA A 417 111.24 -25.55 -107.41
C ALA A 417 111.77 -24.55 -108.45
N ALA A 418 111.77 -23.24 -108.15
CA ALA A 418 112.42 -22.23 -108.99
C ALA A 418 113.94 -22.42 -109.05
N ARG A 419 114.55 -22.89 -107.94
CA ARG A 419 115.98 -23.22 -107.84
C ARG A 419 116.41 -24.40 -108.69
N ALA A 420 115.54 -25.41 -108.86
CA ALA A 420 115.79 -26.59 -109.66
C ALA A 420 115.68 -26.37 -111.19
N GLY A 421 115.39 -25.14 -111.65
CA GLY A 421 115.36 -24.77 -113.06
C GLY A 421 114.31 -25.53 -113.87
N GLU A 422 114.66 -25.98 -115.09
CA GLU A 422 113.72 -26.69 -115.98
C GLU A 422 113.16 -28.00 -115.38
N HIS A 423 113.88 -28.67 -114.48
CA HIS A 423 113.40 -29.89 -113.82
C HIS A 423 112.38 -29.63 -112.70
N GLY A 424 112.32 -28.40 -112.16
CA GLY A 424 111.43 -28.01 -111.06
C GLY A 424 110.09 -27.43 -111.52
N ARG A 425 109.89 -27.21 -112.82
CA ARG A 425 108.74 -26.51 -113.40
C ARG A 425 107.38 -27.09 -113.00
N GLY A 426 107.25 -28.42 -112.99
CA GLY A 426 106.04 -29.10 -112.54
C GLY A 426 105.76 -28.95 -111.04
N PHE A 427 106.81 -28.95 -110.21
CA PHE A 427 106.70 -28.74 -108.77
C PHE A 427 106.37 -27.28 -108.41
N ALA A 428 106.88 -26.31 -109.16
CA ALA A 428 106.57 -24.90 -108.97
C ALA A 428 105.08 -24.61 -109.18
N VAL A 429 104.45 -25.24 -110.19
CA VAL A 429 103.01 -25.10 -110.44
C VAL A 429 102.20 -25.70 -109.28
N VAL A 430 102.59 -26.87 -108.77
CA VAL A 430 101.90 -27.52 -107.64
C VAL A 430 102.08 -26.69 -106.35
N ALA A 431 103.27 -26.15 -106.10
CA ALA A 431 103.53 -25.32 -104.93
C ALA A 431 102.82 -23.95 -105.00
N GLU A 432 102.62 -23.37 -106.19
CA GLU A 432 101.78 -22.17 -106.31
C GLU A 432 100.29 -22.49 -106.08
N GLU A 433 99.80 -23.65 -106.52
CA GLU A 433 98.41 -24.07 -106.28
C GLU A 433 98.16 -24.39 -104.79
N ILE A 434 99.11 -25.04 -104.09
CA ILE A 434 99.00 -25.28 -102.64
C ILE A 434 99.02 -23.96 -101.86
N ARG A 435 99.83 -22.98 -102.30
CA ARG A 435 99.87 -21.63 -101.73
C ARG A 435 98.53 -20.92 -101.92
N ALA A 436 97.99 -20.93 -103.13
CA ALA A 436 96.68 -20.37 -103.43
C ALA A 436 95.54 -21.07 -102.64
N LEU A 437 95.65 -22.38 -102.41
CA LEU A 437 94.70 -23.14 -101.59
C LEU A 437 94.82 -22.79 -100.10
N ALA A 438 96.04 -22.59 -99.59
CA ALA A 438 96.31 -22.17 -98.22
C ALA A 438 95.80 -20.74 -97.95
N ASP A 439 96.02 -19.80 -98.88
CA ASP A 439 95.47 -18.44 -98.79
C ASP A 439 93.93 -18.45 -98.82
N ARG A 440 93.32 -19.28 -99.68
CA ARG A 440 91.85 -19.49 -99.68
C ARG A 440 91.35 -20.12 -98.37
N ALA A 441 92.10 -21.06 -97.80
CA ALA A 441 91.76 -21.68 -96.52
C ALA A 441 91.85 -20.68 -95.36
N ALA A 442 92.89 -19.84 -95.32
CA ALA A 442 93.04 -18.78 -94.32
C ALA A 442 91.91 -17.74 -94.43
N ALA A 443 91.58 -17.30 -95.65
CA ALA A 443 90.46 -16.39 -95.89
C ALA A 443 89.12 -17.01 -95.45
N ALA A 444 88.85 -18.26 -95.81
CA ALA A 444 87.65 -18.98 -95.38
C ALA A 444 87.59 -19.16 -93.85
N SER A 445 88.71 -19.49 -93.21
CA SER A 445 88.81 -19.60 -91.75
C SER A 445 88.56 -18.26 -91.06
N ALA A 446 89.03 -17.14 -91.62
CA ALA A 446 88.75 -15.80 -91.10
C ALA A 446 87.25 -15.46 -91.17
N ASP A 447 86.58 -15.82 -92.26
CA ASP A 447 85.13 -15.65 -92.40
C ASP A 447 84.35 -16.53 -91.40
N VAL A 448 84.74 -17.79 -91.22
CA VAL A 448 84.14 -18.67 -90.20
C VAL A 448 84.39 -18.10 -88.79
N ALA A 449 85.59 -17.59 -88.50
CA ALA A 449 85.91 -16.98 -87.21
C ALA A 449 85.04 -15.73 -86.93
N LYS A 450 84.64 -14.99 -87.96
CA LYS A 450 83.69 -13.88 -87.84
C LYS A 450 82.29 -14.37 -87.50
N ILE A 451 81.82 -15.44 -88.14
CA ILE A 451 80.51 -16.06 -87.85
C ILE A 451 80.48 -16.60 -86.41
N VAL A 452 81.53 -17.30 -85.99
CA VAL A 452 81.64 -17.85 -84.63
C VAL A 452 81.62 -16.75 -83.57
N ARG A 453 82.38 -15.66 -83.77
CA ARG A 453 82.31 -14.48 -82.88
C ARG A 453 80.91 -13.87 -82.83
N GLY A 454 80.22 -13.82 -83.97
CA GLY A 454 78.81 -13.43 -84.04
C GLY A 454 77.92 -14.33 -83.17
N LEU A 455 78.06 -15.66 -83.30
CA LEU A 455 77.30 -16.63 -82.50
C LEU A 455 77.60 -16.52 -81.00
N GLN A 456 78.85 -16.31 -80.61
CA GLN A 456 79.25 -16.10 -79.20
C GLN A 456 78.58 -14.85 -78.62
N ASN A 457 78.59 -13.74 -79.37
CA ASN A 457 77.94 -12.50 -78.94
C ASN A 457 76.42 -12.70 -78.82
N THR A 458 75.77 -13.31 -79.82
CA THR A 458 74.33 -13.61 -79.77
C THR A 458 73.98 -14.55 -78.62
N ALA A 459 74.80 -15.58 -78.33
CA ALA A 459 74.60 -16.46 -77.20
C ALA A 459 74.68 -15.71 -75.85
N ARG A 460 75.61 -14.76 -75.72
CA ARG A 460 75.76 -13.93 -74.52
C ARG A 460 74.59 -12.97 -74.35
N GLU A 461 74.15 -12.31 -75.42
CA GLU A 461 72.97 -11.45 -75.41
C GLU A 461 71.70 -12.24 -75.05
N ALA A 462 71.52 -13.41 -75.65
CA ALA A 462 70.41 -14.30 -75.33
C ALA A 462 70.43 -14.77 -73.87
N ALA A 463 71.62 -15.07 -73.32
CA ALA A 463 71.78 -15.45 -71.91
C ALA A 463 71.36 -14.31 -70.96
N VAL A 464 71.75 -13.06 -71.26
CA VAL A 464 71.32 -11.87 -70.49
C VAL A 464 69.80 -11.70 -70.58
N ALA A 465 69.22 -11.77 -71.78
CA ALA A 465 67.78 -11.66 -71.99
C ALA A 465 66.99 -12.76 -71.26
N THR A 466 67.50 -14.00 -71.22
CA THR A 466 66.88 -15.06 -70.41
C THR A 466 67.01 -14.81 -68.91
N GLY A 467 68.12 -14.22 -68.43
CA GLY A 467 68.26 -13.83 -67.02
C GLY A 467 67.23 -12.78 -66.61
N ASP A 468 66.99 -11.79 -67.47
CA ASP A 468 65.93 -10.79 -67.28
C ASP A 468 64.53 -11.42 -67.32
N GLY A 469 64.32 -12.39 -68.21
CA GLY A 469 63.08 -13.16 -68.28
C GLY A 469 62.77 -13.95 -67.01
N VAL A 470 63.78 -14.55 -66.37
CA VAL A 470 63.60 -15.23 -65.07
C VAL A 470 63.19 -14.24 -63.99
N ARG A 471 63.84 -13.07 -63.92
CA ARG A 471 63.49 -12.01 -62.95
C ARG A 471 62.06 -11.51 -63.15
N ALA A 472 61.67 -11.23 -64.39
CA ALA A 472 60.31 -10.80 -64.72
C ALA A 472 59.25 -11.87 -64.37
N ALA A 473 59.56 -13.16 -64.55
CA ALA A 473 58.67 -14.25 -64.15
C ALA A 473 58.54 -14.38 -62.63
N ASP A 474 59.63 -14.20 -61.88
CA ASP A 474 59.64 -14.22 -60.41
C ASP A 474 58.85 -13.00 -59.84
N GLU A 475 59.05 -11.81 -60.40
CA GLU A 475 58.27 -10.60 -60.04
C GLU A 475 56.77 -10.79 -60.35
N GLY A 476 56.45 -11.35 -61.52
CA GLY A 476 55.08 -11.68 -61.91
C GLY A 476 54.43 -12.69 -60.95
N ALA A 477 55.16 -13.73 -60.54
CA ALA A 477 54.68 -14.70 -59.55
C ALA A 477 54.43 -14.04 -58.18
N SER A 478 55.31 -13.13 -57.74
CA SER A 478 55.14 -12.41 -56.48
C SER A 478 53.91 -11.51 -56.48
N LEU A 479 53.67 -10.73 -57.55
CA LEU A 479 52.50 -9.86 -57.66
C LEU A 479 51.18 -10.66 -57.66
N VAL A 480 51.17 -11.83 -58.29
CA VAL A 480 50.01 -12.72 -58.29
C VAL A 480 49.78 -13.34 -56.91
N ALA A 481 50.83 -13.70 -56.18
CA ALA A 481 50.73 -14.15 -54.79
C ALA A 481 50.17 -13.05 -53.85
N ASP A 482 50.49 -11.79 -54.11
CA ASP A 482 49.89 -10.66 -53.38
C ASP A 482 48.39 -10.53 -53.66
N ALA A 483 47.97 -10.73 -54.91
CA ALA A 483 46.55 -10.78 -55.28
C ALA A 483 45.82 -11.95 -54.60
N GLU A 484 46.46 -13.11 -54.42
CA GLU A 484 45.91 -14.24 -53.67
C GLU A 484 45.64 -13.88 -52.21
N ARG A 485 46.60 -13.22 -51.55
CA ARG A 485 46.46 -12.74 -50.16
C ARG A 485 45.34 -11.71 -50.01
N ALA A 486 45.21 -10.80 -50.99
CA ALA A 486 44.14 -9.81 -51.01
C ALA A 486 42.75 -10.48 -51.14
N LEU A 487 42.61 -11.47 -52.03
CA LEU A 487 41.37 -12.25 -52.17
C LEU A 487 41.05 -13.06 -50.91
N GLY A 488 42.06 -13.66 -50.26
CA GLY A 488 41.89 -14.32 -48.97
C GLY A 488 41.35 -13.37 -47.89
N SER A 489 41.82 -12.12 -47.87
CA SER A 489 41.33 -11.08 -46.95
C SER A 489 39.87 -10.68 -47.24
N ILE A 490 39.49 -10.59 -48.52
CA ILE A 490 38.10 -10.36 -48.93
C ILE A 490 37.19 -11.49 -48.46
N LEU A 491 37.60 -12.75 -48.67
CA LEU A 491 36.82 -13.92 -48.23
C LEU A 491 36.61 -13.93 -46.72
N LYS A 492 37.65 -13.59 -45.95
CA LYS A 492 37.54 -13.45 -44.49
C LYS A 492 36.56 -12.34 -44.09
N GLY A 493 36.65 -11.16 -44.72
CA GLY A 493 35.73 -10.05 -44.46
C GLY A 493 34.27 -10.37 -44.82
N VAL A 494 34.02 -11.19 -45.84
CA VAL A 494 32.67 -11.66 -46.18
C VAL A 494 32.12 -12.64 -45.13
N ASP A 495 32.96 -13.50 -44.55
CA ASP A 495 32.55 -14.41 -43.46
C ASP A 495 32.19 -13.64 -42.17
N GLU A 496 33.00 -12.63 -41.84
CA GLU A 496 32.72 -11.69 -40.75
C GLU A 496 31.40 -10.95 -40.99
N LEU A 497 31.18 -10.42 -42.21
CA LEU A 497 29.91 -9.79 -42.61
C LEU A 497 28.73 -10.75 -42.44
N GLY A 498 28.87 -12.01 -42.83
CA GLY A 498 27.84 -13.03 -42.67
C GLY A 498 27.46 -13.26 -41.20
N THR A 499 28.42 -13.19 -40.29
CA THR A 499 28.17 -13.26 -38.84
C THR A 499 27.39 -12.05 -38.34
N THR A 500 27.81 -10.83 -38.71
CA THR A 500 27.10 -9.59 -38.33
C THR A 500 25.66 -9.57 -38.87
N VAL A 501 25.45 -10.01 -40.11
CA VAL A 501 24.10 -10.08 -40.71
C VAL A 501 23.18 -11.03 -39.95
N ARG A 502 23.69 -12.18 -39.47
CA ARG A 502 22.93 -13.10 -38.61
C ARG A 502 22.55 -12.46 -37.28
N GLU A 503 23.47 -11.74 -36.65
CA GLU A 503 23.21 -11.03 -35.39
C GLU A 503 22.16 -9.93 -35.56
N VAL A 504 22.26 -9.13 -36.63
CA VAL A 504 21.25 -8.10 -36.98
C VAL A 504 19.89 -8.73 -37.22
N SER A 505 19.82 -9.85 -37.93
CA SER A 505 18.55 -10.55 -38.21
C SER A 505 17.89 -11.06 -36.92
N ARG A 506 18.67 -11.63 -35.99
CA ARG A 506 18.18 -12.06 -34.67
C ARG A 506 17.68 -10.88 -33.85
N ALA A 507 18.48 -9.81 -33.73
CA ALA A 507 18.10 -8.61 -32.98
C ALA A 507 16.83 -7.96 -33.57
N THR A 508 16.68 -7.96 -34.89
CA THR A 508 15.49 -7.44 -35.57
C THR A 508 14.24 -8.29 -35.26
N ALA A 509 14.37 -9.62 -35.22
CA ALA A 509 13.26 -10.50 -34.84
C ALA A 509 12.81 -10.28 -33.39
N GLU A 510 13.76 -10.15 -32.46
CA GLU A 510 13.48 -9.79 -31.06
C GLU A 510 12.81 -8.42 -30.95
N GLN A 511 13.26 -7.44 -31.74
CA GLN A 511 12.67 -6.10 -31.79
C GLN A 511 11.21 -6.11 -32.27
N VAL A 512 10.87 -6.92 -33.29
CA VAL A 512 9.49 -7.08 -33.77
C VAL A 512 8.60 -7.63 -32.65
N GLN A 513 9.05 -8.64 -31.91
CA GLN A 513 8.31 -9.22 -30.79
C GLN A 513 8.11 -8.20 -29.64
N ALA A 514 9.15 -7.41 -29.34
CA ALA A 514 9.08 -6.34 -28.35
C ALA A 514 8.06 -5.26 -28.76
N VAL A 515 8.07 -4.83 -30.02
CA VAL A 515 7.13 -3.84 -30.56
C VAL A 515 5.69 -4.34 -30.49
N GLN A 516 5.43 -5.62 -30.79
CA GLN A 516 4.10 -6.20 -30.63
C GLN A 516 3.61 -6.18 -29.17
N SER A 517 4.51 -6.48 -28.24
CA SER A 517 4.21 -6.44 -26.80
C SER A 517 3.89 -5.02 -26.34
N VAL A 518 4.65 -4.02 -26.80
CA VAL A 518 4.40 -2.60 -26.54
C VAL A 518 3.06 -2.16 -27.14
N SER A 519 2.72 -2.59 -28.35
CA SER A 519 1.43 -2.28 -28.99
C SER A 519 0.25 -2.82 -28.18
N GLN A 520 0.33 -4.07 -27.71
CA GLN A 520 -0.70 -4.66 -26.84
C GLN A 520 -0.81 -3.94 -25.48
N ALA A 521 0.32 -3.60 -24.86
CA ALA A 521 0.33 -2.85 -23.61
C ALA A 521 -0.31 -1.46 -23.79
N THR A 522 -0.01 -0.79 -24.89
CA THR A 522 -0.57 0.52 -25.26
C THR A 522 -2.08 0.46 -25.44
N ALA A 523 -2.59 -0.59 -26.10
CA ALA A 523 -4.03 -0.81 -26.27
C ALA A 523 -4.74 -1.00 -24.92
N ARG A 524 -4.14 -1.76 -23.99
CA ARG A 524 -4.69 -1.95 -22.63
C ARG A 524 -4.70 -0.64 -21.84
N VAL A 525 -3.63 0.14 -21.91
CA VAL A 525 -3.54 1.47 -21.27
C VAL A 525 -4.63 2.41 -21.79
N SER A 526 -4.88 2.40 -23.12
CA SER A 526 -5.95 3.22 -23.71
C SER A 526 -7.34 2.82 -23.22
N GLU A 527 -7.63 1.52 -23.08
CA GLU A 527 -8.93 1.09 -22.55
C GLU A 527 -9.07 1.43 -21.06
N GLN A 528 -8.02 1.21 -20.27
CA GLN A 528 -8.00 1.60 -18.86
C GLN A 528 -8.19 3.12 -18.68
N GLY A 529 -7.53 3.95 -19.49
CA GLY A 529 -7.72 5.39 -19.49
C GLY A 529 -9.17 5.77 -19.79
N ARG A 530 -9.82 5.10 -20.76
CA ARG A 530 -11.25 5.33 -21.06
C ARG A 530 -12.16 4.97 -19.88
N LEU A 531 -11.90 3.86 -19.19
CA LEU A 531 -12.64 3.46 -17.99
C LEU A 531 -12.45 4.44 -16.83
N ILE A 532 -11.21 4.89 -16.58
CA ILE A 532 -10.90 5.88 -15.53
C ILE A 532 -11.64 7.19 -15.82
N SER A 533 -11.66 7.66 -17.07
CA SER A 533 -12.37 8.87 -17.47
C SER A 533 -13.88 8.78 -17.22
N ALA A 534 -14.49 7.62 -17.54
CA ALA A 534 -15.90 7.38 -17.27
C ALA A 534 -16.20 7.40 -15.75
N SER A 535 -15.44 6.65 -14.94
CA SER A 535 -15.62 6.63 -13.48
C SER A 535 -15.38 7.99 -12.84
N ALA A 536 -14.41 8.76 -13.32
CA ALA A 536 -14.16 10.12 -12.85
C ALA A 536 -15.34 11.07 -13.17
N THR A 537 -15.98 10.89 -14.33
CA THR A 537 -17.18 11.64 -14.69
C THR A 537 -18.37 11.30 -13.78
N GLU A 538 -18.58 10.02 -13.48
CA GLU A 538 -19.60 9.55 -12.52
C GLU A 538 -19.34 10.09 -11.11
N GLN A 539 -18.08 10.08 -10.66
CA GLN A 539 -17.70 10.66 -9.36
C GLN A 539 -17.98 12.17 -9.29
N ALA A 540 -17.74 12.91 -10.38
CA ALA A 540 -18.06 14.33 -10.43
C ALA A 540 -19.58 14.57 -10.32
N GLN A 541 -20.40 13.75 -10.97
CA GLN A 541 -21.86 13.80 -10.86
C GLN A 541 -22.34 13.45 -9.43
N ALA A 542 -21.77 12.41 -8.83
CA ALA A 542 -22.09 12.03 -7.46
C ALA A 542 -21.72 13.13 -6.46
N ALA A 543 -20.56 13.77 -6.63
CA ALA A 543 -20.16 14.92 -5.81
C ALA A 543 -21.15 16.10 -5.98
N GLN A 544 -21.66 16.35 -7.18
CA GLN A 544 -22.67 17.38 -7.40
C GLN A 544 -24.00 17.08 -6.68
N ALA A 545 -24.44 15.82 -6.68
CA ALA A 545 -25.63 15.40 -5.93
C ALA A 545 -25.42 15.54 -4.40
N LEU A 546 -24.25 15.16 -3.90
CA LEU A 546 -23.89 15.35 -2.50
C LEU A 546 -23.87 16.83 -2.10
N ALA A 547 -23.40 17.72 -2.98
CA ALA A 547 -23.39 19.15 -2.74
C ALA A 547 -24.82 19.72 -2.60
N GLN A 548 -25.77 19.22 -3.40
CA GLN A 548 -27.19 19.56 -3.26
C GLN A 548 -27.76 19.07 -1.92
N GLY A 549 -27.48 17.82 -1.54
CA GLY A 549 -27.90 17.27 -0.24
C GLY A 549 -27.32 18.04 0.95
N ALA A 550 -26.06 18.47 0.86
CA ALA A 550 -25.45 19.33 1.89
C ALA A 550 -26.13 20.70 2.00
N ALA A 551 -26.56 21.29 0.88
CA ALA A 551 -27.32 22.54 0.89
C ALA A 551 -28.68 22.38 1.58
N GLU A 552 -29.39 21.27 1.35
CA GLU A 552 -30.65 20.96 2.03
C GLU A 552 -30.46 20.73 3.52
N MET A 553 -29.44 19.96 3.92
CA MET A 553 -29.11 19.74 5.33
C MET A 553 -28.76 21.03 6.07
N ARG A 554 -28.01 21.94 5.44
CA ARG A 554 -27.77 23.30 5.98
C ARG A 554 -29.07 24.04 6.25
N ARG A 555 -30.01 23.98 5.30
CA ARG A 555 -31.32 24.63 5.45
C ARG A 555 -32.09 24.03 6.62
N MET A 556 -32.12 22.70 6.73
CA MET A 556 -32.78 22.01 7.84
C MET A 556 -32.16 22.35 9.18
N ALA A 557 -30.83 22.31 9.31
CA ALA A 557 -30.14 22.67 10.55
C ALA A 557 -30.51 24.09 11.00
N LYS A 558 -30.53 25.06 10.08
CA LYS A 558 -30.95 26.44 10.36
C LYS A 558 -32.41 26.54 10.82
N GLN A 559 -33.31 25.77 10.22
CA GLN A 559 -34.72 25.71 10.64
C GLN A 559 -34.87 25.10 12.05
N THR A 560 -34.11 24.05 12.36
CA THR A 560 -34.11 23.42 13.69
C THR A 560 -33.59 24.37 14.76
N THR A 561 -32.50 25.11 14.51
CA THR A 561 -31.99 26.12 15.45
C THR A 561 -33.04 27.22 15.70
N GLN A 562 -33.72 27.69 14.65
CA GLN A 562 -34.78 28.68 14.78
C GLN A 562 -35.97 28.15 15.60
N ALA A 563 -36.41 26.91 15.34
CA ALA A 563 -37.48 26.27 16.09
C ALA A 563 -37.14 26.09 17.58
N ALA A 564 -35.89 25.73 17.89
CA ALA A 564 -35.41 25.61 19.26
C ALA A 564 -35.43 26.96 20.00
N VAL A 565 -35.05 28.06 19.33
CA VAL A 565 -35.14 29.42 19.89
C VAL A 565 -36.59 29.80 20.21
N ASP A 566 -37.53 29.45 19.33
CA ASP A 566 -38.95 29.74 19.53
C ASP A 566 -39.57 28.86 20.65
N GLN A 567 -39.19 27.58 20.76
CA GLN A 567 -39.54 26.72 21.89
C GLN A 567 -38.99 27.25 23.23
N ALA A 568 -37.75 27.72 23.25
CA ALA A 568 -37.15 28.32 24.46
C ALA A 568 -37.86 29.61 24.91
N ARG A 569 -38.51 30.34 23.98
CA ARG A 569 -39.40 31.46 24.33
C ARG A 569 -40.72 30.95 24.92
N ALA A 570 -41.36 29.98 24.29
CA ALA A 570 -42.61 29.39 24.78
C ALA A 570 -42.46 28.78 26.19
N LEU A 571 -41.36 28.07 26.46
CA LEU A 571 -41.07 27.52 27.78
C LEU A 571 -40.96 28.60 28.85
N ARG A 572 -40.34 29.76 28.54
CA ARG A 572 -40.28 30.89 29.48
C ARG A 572 -41.66 31.46 29.83
N ASP A 573 -42.59 31.46 28.87
CA ASP A 573 -43.97 31.89 29.13
C ASP A 573 -44.72 30.86 29.99
N VAL A 574 -44.48 29.56 29.79
CA VAL A 574 -45.01 28.49 30.65
C VAL A 574 -44.46 28.60 32.08
N VAL A 575 -43.16 28.83 32.27
CA VAL A 575 -42.56 29.07 33.60
C VAL A 575 -43.24 30.25 34.29
N ARG A 576 -43.45 31.36 33.56
CA ARG A 576 -44.12 32.56 34.11
C ARG A 576 -45.55 32.24 34.53
N SER A 577 -46.32 31.55 33.68
CA SER A 577 -47.71 31.17 33.97
C SER A 577 -47.82 30.19 35.13
N ASN A 578 -46.92 29.21 35.23
CA ASN A 578 -46.88 28.25 36.33
C ASN A 578 -46.52 28.94 37.66
N GLY A 579 -45.63 29.94 37.64
CA GLY A 579 -45.35 30.78 38.81
C GLY A 579 -46.56 31.59 39.29
N GLN A 580 -47.38 32.12 38.36
CA GLN A 580 -48.65 32.78 38.70
C GLN A 580 -49.67 31.80 39.27
N LEU A 581 -49.72 30.57 38.75
CA LEU A 581 -50.60 29.50 39.24
C LEU A 581 -50.26 29.11 40.69
N VAL A 582 -48.97 28.98 41.02
CA VAL A 582 -48.51 28.70 42.39
C VAL A 582 -48.95 29.82 43.35
N ALA A 583 -48.71 31.09 42.98
CA ALA A 583 -49.10 32.23 43.80
C ALA A 583 -50.63 32.32 44.01
N ALA A 584 -51.43 32.02 42.99
CA ALA A 584 -52.88 31.97 43.10
C ALA A 584 -53.36 30.81 43.99
N THR A 585 -52.72 29.65 43.89
CA THR A 585 -53.03 28.46 44.71
C THR A 585 -52.71 28.70 46.19
N GLU A 586 -51.60 29.40 46.48
CA GLU A 586 -51.23 29.81 47.84
C GLU A 586 -52.26 30.78 48.45
N GLN A 587 -52.76 31.75 47.66
CA GLN A 587 -53.84 32.64 48.09
C GLN A 587 -55.15 31.87 48.38
N VAL A 588 -55.53 30.92 47.52
CA VAL A 588 -56.72 30.07 47.73
C VAL A 588 -56.57 29.24 49.00
N SER A 589 -55.40 28.63 49.22
CA SER A 589 -55.10 27.86 50.43
C SER A 589 -55.27 28.70 51.71
N LYS A 590 -54.72 29.93 51.70
CA LYS A 590 -54.88 30.88 52.82
C LYS A 590 -56.34 31.27 53.05
N ALA A 591 -57.08 31.58 51.98
CA ALA A 591 -58.50 31.93 52.07
C ALA A 591 -59.36 30.76 52.60
N MET A 592 -59.05 29.53 52.20
CA MET A 592 -59.73 28.33 52.73
C MET A 592 -59.43 28.12 54.22
N GLN A 593 -58.21 28.40 54.68
CA GLN A 593 -57.86 28.34 56.11
C GLN A 593 -58.68 29.35 56.93
N GLU A 594 -58.83 30.57 56.43
CA GLU A 594 -59.66 31.62 57.06
C GLU A 594 -61.14 31.22 57.07
N GLN A 595 -61.68 30.71 55.95
CA GLN A 595 -63.06 30.21 55.87
C GLN A 595 -63.33 29.01 56.76
N ALA A 596 -62.36 28.10 56.94
CA ALA A 596 -62.50 26.95 57.84
C ALA A 596 -62.65 27.40 59.30
N THR A 597 -61.93 28.46 59.68
CA THR A 597 -61.99 29.07 61.01
C THR A 597 -63.35 29.74 61.23
N ALA A 598 -63.83 30.52 60.25
CA ALA A 598 -65.14 31.16 60.28
C ALA A 598 -66.30 30.14 60.31
N ALA A 599 -66.21 29.05 59.55
CA ALA A 599 -67.20 27.96 59.57
C ALA A 599 -67.30 27.31 60.96
N GLY A 600 -66.16 27.14 61.65
CA GLY A 600 -66.11 26.63 63.02
C GLY A 600 -66.75 27.58 64.05
N GLU A 601 -66.59 28.90 63.88
CA GLU A 601 -67.25 29.90 64.72
C GLU A 601 -68.76 29.95 64.49
N LEU A 602 -69.22 29.84 63.23
CA LEU A 602 -70.64 29.74 62.89
C LEU A 602 -71.30 28.52 63.52
N ALA A 603 -70.65 27.36 63.47
CA ALA A 603 -71.14 26.13 64.11
C ALA A 603 -71.26 26.30 65.65
N LYS A 604 -70.29 26.96 66.29
CA LYS A 604 -70.31 27.26 67.73
C LYS A 604 -71.44 28.24 68.09
N THR A 605 -71.67 29.25 67.26
CA THR A 605 -72.72 30.26 67.45
C THR A 605 -74.12 29.65 67.26
N ALA A 606 -74.29 28.76 66.28
CA ALA A 606 -75.53 28.00 66.08
C ALA A 606 -75.86 27.12 67.31
N ALA A 607 -74.86 26.47 67.91
CA ALA A 607 -75.05 25.69 69.14
C ALA A 607 -75.48 26.55 70.34
N GLN A 608 -74.97 27.79 70.47
CA GLN A 608 -75.37 28.74 71.51
C GLN A 608 -76.80 29.25 71.31
N MET A 609 -77.17 29.60 70.07
CA MET A 609 -78.55 30.01 69.74
C MET A 609 -79.56 28.89 70.03
N ARG A 610 -79.18 27.63 69.80
CA ARG A 610 -80.00 26.45 70.10
C ARG A 610 -80.35 26.35 71.59
N ALA A 611 -79.40 26.64 72.48
CA ALA A 611 -79.64 26.65 73.93
C ALA A 611 -80.54 27.80 74.39
N LEU A 612 -80.40 28.99 73.79
CA LEU A 612 -81.23 30.18 74.07
C LEU A 612 -82.70 29.99 73.66
N VAL A 613 -82.94 29.42 72.47
CA VAL A 613 -84.30 29.13 71.97
C VAL A 613 -85.03 28.17 72.93
N GLN A 614 -84.31 27.21 73.52
CA GLN A 614 -84.87 26.25 74.48
C GLN A 614 -85.27 26.91 75.81
N GLN A 615 -84.54 27.95 76.28
CA GLN A 615 -84.90 28.74 77.46
C GLN A 615 -86.16 29.58 77.25
N VAL A 616 -86.32 30.22 76.08
CA VAL A 616 -87.51 31.04 75.75
C VAL A 616 -88.78 30.18 75.71
N SER A 617 -88.69 28.95 75.19
CA SER A 617 -89.82 28.00 75.14
C SER A 617 -90.36 27.63 76.53
N VAL A 618 -89.49 27.52 77.54
CA VAL A 618 -89.88 27.18 78.93
C VAL A 618 -90.54 28.37 79.66
N ALA A 619 -90.16 29.61 79.34
CA ALA A 619 -90.72 30.82 79.96
C ALA A 619 -92.16 31.14 79.50
N VAL A 620 -92.50 30.90 78.23
CA VAL A 620 -93.82 31.20 77.64
C VAL A 620 -94.95 30.32 78.23
N VAL A 621 -94.64 29.09 78.63
CA VAL A 621 -95.62 28.17 79.26
C VAL A 621 -96.02 28.62 80.68
N GLY A 622 -95.17 29.40 81.37
CA GLY A 622 -95.42 29.90 82.72
C GLY A 622 -96.43 31.07 82.80
N GLN A 623 -96.49 31.93 81.77
CA GLN A 623 -97.36 33.12 81.75
C GLN A 623 -98.83 32.84 81.39
N GLY A 624 -99.14 31.67 80.81
CA GLY A 624 -100.51 31.33 80.38
C GLY A 624 -101.52 31.04 81.51
N LYS A 625 -101.06 30.90 82.76
CA LYS A 625 -101.88 30.43 83.89
C LYS A 625 -102.63 31.54 84.65
N GLU A 626 -102.30 32.82 84.46
CA GLU A 626 -102.94 33.96 85.17
C GLU A 626 -104.09 34.65 84.40
N VAL A 627 -104.26 34.40 83.10
CA VAL A 627 -105.25 35.11 82.25
C VAL A 627 -106.68 34.52 82.32
N SER A 628 -106.90 33.43 83.06
CA SER A 628 -108.13 32.62 83.02
C SER A 628 -109.31 33.08 83.91
N THR A 629 -109.18 34.12 84.74
CA THR A 629 -110.20 34.44 85.79
C THR A 629 -111.12 35.64 85.51
N VAL A 630 -110.97 36.35 84.38
CA VAL A 630 -111.74 37.59 84.07
C VAL A 630 -112.88 37.39 83.06
N GLY A 631 -113.04 36.19 82.48
CA GLY A 631 -113.97 35.92 81.37
C GLY A 631 -115.46 35.72 81.71
N ALA A 632 -115.88 35.75 82.97
CA ALA A 632 -117.19 35.21 83.39
C ALA A 632 -118.38 36.20 83.44
N ALA A 633 -118.24 37.46 83.00
CA ALA A 633 -119.28 38.50 83.17
C ALA A 633 -119.78 39.19 81.88
N LEU A 634 -119.51 38.67 80.68
CA LEU A 634 -119.91 39.30 79.40
C LEU A 634 -120.85 38.44 78.54
N GLN A 635 -121.67 37.59 79.19
CA GLN A 635 -122.46 36.55 78.53
C GLN A 635 -123.92 36.95 78.20
N GLU A 636 -124.31 38.24 78.30
CA GLU A 636 -125.73 38.65 78.11
C GLU A 636 -125.98 39.58 76.90
N VAL A 637 -124.95 40.04 76.20
CA VAL A 637 -125.09 40.96 75.03
C VAL A 637 -125.01 40.22 73.68
N ASN A 638 -124.78 38.91 73.69
CA ASN A 638 -124.45 38.10 72.51
C ASN A 638 -125.64 37.66 71.61
N THR A 639 -126.89 38.00 71.90
CA THR A 639 -127.98 37.16 71.32
C THR A 639 -128.72 37.73 70.11
N SER A 640 -128.41 38.91 69.56
CA SER A 640 -129.27 39.46 68.48
C SER A 640 -128.60 40.00 67.20
N ILE A 641 -127.31 40.37 67.17
CA ILE A 641 -126.80 41.21 66.03
C ILE A 641 -125.58 40.62 65.28
N GLN A 642 -125.23 39.34 65.46
CA GLN A 642 -123.97 38.78 64.92
C GLN A 642 -124.00 37.82 63.72
N ARG A 643 -125.10 37.56 63.00
CA ARG A 643 -125.05 36.43 62.03
C ARG A 643 -124.97 36.70 60.53
N THR A 644 -125.00 37.94 60.04
CA THR A 644 -125.18 38.11 58.59
C THR A 644 -124.25 39.07 57.85
N LEU A 645 -123.39 39.86 58.52
CA LEU A 645 -122.74 40.99 57.83
C LEU A 645 -121.21 40.96 57.67
N ALA A 646 -120.50 39.92 58.12
CA ALA A 646 -119.05 39.83 57.95
C ALA A 646 -118.56 38.74 56.96
N GLY A 647 -119.44 37.81 56.53
CA GLY A 647 -119.04 36.72 55.62
C GLY A 647 -118.84 37.13 54.15
N LEU A 648 -119.30 38.31 53.75
CA LEU A 648 -119.34 38.71 52.33
C LEU A 648 -118.16 39.58 51.87
N ALA A 649 -117.27 40.00 52.77
CA ALA A 649 -116.10 40.81 52.41
C ALA A 649 -114.83 39.97 52.12
N GLU A 650 -114.71 38.75 52.65
CA GLU A 650 -113.51 37.89 52.50
C GLU A 650 -113.45 37.19 51.11
N GLN A 651 -114.61 36.83 50.52
CA GLN A 651 -114.64 36.08 49.25
C GLN A 651 -114.30 36.93 48.01
N ALA A 652 -114.38 38.26 48.08
CA ALA A 652 -114.07 39.14 46.95
C ALA A 652 -112.55 39.32 46.72
N LYS A 653 -111.70 39.06 47.72
CA LYS A 653 -110.24 39.29 47.64
C LYS A 653 -109.48 38.08 47.06
N GLY A 654 -109.93 36.85 47.33
CA GLY A 654 -109.32 35.62 46.81
C GLY A 654 -109.43 35.43 45.29
N ALA A 655 -110.43 36.05 44.65
CA ALA A 655 -110.61 35.95 43.20
C ALA A 655 -109.60 36.79 42.38
N ALA A 656 -108.99 37.83 42.98
CA ALA A 656 -108.04 38.71 42.29
C ALA A 656 -106.59 38.20 42.30
N GLU A 657 -106.19 37.37 43.26
CA GLU A 657 -104.82 36.82 43.37
C GLU A 657 -104.56 35.67 42.39
N VAL A 658 -105.59 34.88 42.05
CA VAL A 658 -105.50 33.77 41.09
C VAL A 658 -105.32 34.27 39.65
N ALA A 659 -105.90 35.42 39.29
CA ALA A 659 -105.75 36.03 37.97
C ALA A 659 -104.32 36.53 37.69
N LYS A 660 -103.59 36.97 38.72
CA LYS A 660 -102.19 37.44 38.59
C LYS A 660 -101.20 36.28 38.42
N ALA A 661 -101.45 35.15 39.10
CA ALA A 661 -100.62 33.94 38.97
C ALA A 661 -100.71 33.28 37.58
N MET A 662 -101.85 33.37 36.89
CA MET A 662 -102.03 32.83 35.55
C MET A 662 -101.24 33.60 34.47
N GLU A 663 -101.08 34.93 34.63
CA GLU A 663 -100.29 35.76 33.71
C GLU A 663 -98.76 35.53 33.85
N ASP A 664 -98.27 35.21 35.05
CA ASP A 664 -96.85 34.88 35.27
C ASP A 664 -96.49 33.50 34.70
N THR A 665 -97.43 32.55 34.74
CA THR A 665 -97.26 31.20 34.15
C THR A 665 -97.19 31.26 32.61
N ARG A 666 -97.93 32.19 31.99
CA ARG A 666 -97.89 32.46 30.53
C ARG A 666 -96.52 32.94 30.06
N LYS A 667 -95.83 33.77 30.85
CA LYS A 667 -94.46 34.27 30.53
C LYS A 667 -93.41 33.17 30.65
N GLN A 668 -93.56 32.25 31.60
CA GLN A 668 -92.65 31.11 31.79
C GLN A 668 -92.65 30.15 30.58
N ALA A 669 -93.82 29.86 29.99
CA ALA A 669 -93.96 28.99 28.82
C ALA A 669 -93.27 29.53 27.55
N ALA A 670 -93.28 30.86 27.36
CA ALA A 670 -92.61 31.52 26.24
C ALA A 670 -91.07 31.47 26.34
N HIS A 671 -90.51 31.46 27.56
CA HIS A 671 -89.07 31.32 27.78
C HIS A 671 -88.56 29.89 27.51
N VAL A 672 -89.35 28.87 27.84
CA VAL A 672 -89.01 27.46 27.56
C VAL A 672 -88.97 27.20 26.04
N ALA A 673 -89.89 27.75 25.26
CA ALA A 673 -89.90 27.59 23.80
C ALA A 673 -88.63 28.14 23.11
N LYS A 674 -88.04 29.21 23.65
CA LYS A 674 -86.81 29.82 23.12
C LYS A 674 -85.56 28.98 23.42
N ALA A 675 -85.48 28.38 24.60
CA ALA A 675 -84.38 27.49 25.00
C ALA A 675 -84.34 26.19 24.17
N VAL A 676 -85.51 25.61 23.87
CA VAL A 676 -85.62 24.38 23.05
C VAL A 676 -85.17 24.63 21.60
N ALA A 677 -85.43 25.82 21.05
CA ALA A 677 -84.99 26.19 19.70
C ALA A 677 -83.46 26.37 19.59
N GLU A 678 -82.79 26.80 20.66
CA GLU A 678 -81.32 26.89 20.73
C GLU A 678 -80.68 25.50 20.85
N GLN A 679 -81.29 24.60 21.62
CA GLN A 679 -80.81 23.23 21.81
C GLN A 679 -80.85 22.40 20.51
N GLY A 680 -81.88 22.60 19.67
CA GLY A 680 -81.97 21.96 18.34
C GLY A 680 -80.96 22.47 17.30
N ARG A 681 -80.33 23.63 17.50
CA ARG A 681 -79.21 24.10 16.65
C ARG A 681 -77.87 23.49 17.08
N ALA A 682 -77.65 23.35 18.39
CA ALA A 682 -76.44 22.74 18.95
C ALA A 682 -76.30 21.24 18.60
N VAL A 683 -77.42 20.50 18.56
CA VAL A 683 -77.45 19.08 18.16
C VAL A 683 -77.01 18.89 16.71
N ARG A 684 -77.49 19.73 15.77
CA ARG A 684 -77.07 19.66 14.35
C ARG A 684 -75.59 19.99 14.13
N GLN A 685 -75.03 20.91 14.91
CA GLN A 685 -73.62 21.27 14.84
C GLN A 685 -72.72 20.14 15.38
N SER A 686 -73.18 19.43 16.41
CA SER A 686 -72.50 18.27 16.98
C SER A 686 -72.56 17.03 16.06
N GLU A 687 -73.66 16.84 15.31
CA GLU A 687 -73.78 15.78 14.30
C GLU A 687 -72.74 15.93 13.17
N MET A 688 -72.53 17.16 12.67
CA MET A 688 -71.51 17.41 11.65
C MET A 688 -70.09 17.14 12.16
N ALA A 689 -69.81 17.54 13.41
CA ALA A 689 -68.51 17.28 14.04
C ALA A 689 -68.24 15.78 14.20
N ALA A 690 -69.24 14.99 14.63
CA ALA A 690 -69.12 13.53 14.77
C ALA A 690 -68.85 12.82 13.43
N ARG A 691 -69.50 13.23 12.33
CA ARG A 691 -69.20 12.71 10.98
C ARG A 691 -67.78 13.03 10.52
N GLN A 692 -67.27 14.20 10.90
CA GLN A 692 -65.94 14.65 10.52
C GLN A 692 -64.85 13.89 11.30
N VAL A 693 -65.09 13.57 12.58
CA VAL A 693 -64.23 12.70 13.39
C VAL A 693 -64.20 11.26 12.85
N ALA A 694 -65.35 10.70 12.46
CA ALA A 694 -65.41 9.36 11.85
C ALA A 694 -64.60 9.27 10.54
N LYS A 695 -64.65 10.32 9.70
CA LYS A 695 -63.86 10.38 8.47
C LYS A 695 -62.36 10.47 8.75
N LEU A 696 -61.95 11.28 9.73
CA LEU A 696 -60.54 11.41 10.13
C LEU A 696 -60.01 10.09 10.71
N ALA A 697 -60.82 9.39 11.52
CA ALA A 697 -60.46 8.09 12.06
C ALA A 697 -60.17 7.06 10.95
N ALA A 698 -61.02 7.00 9.91
CA ALA A 698 -60.79 6.12 8.76
C ALA A 698 -59.52 6.46 7.96
N GLU A 699 -59.19 7.75 7.81
CA GLU A 699 -57.94 8.19 7.17
C GLU A 699 -56.70 7.80 7.99
N VAL A 700 -56.78 7.88 9.33
CA VAL A 700 -55.74 7.43 10.26
C VAL A 700 -55.56 5.91 10.24
N THR A 701 -56.66 5.13 10.19
CA THR A 701 -56.59 3.67 10.06
C THR A 701 -55.90 3.25 8.76
N ARG A 702 -56.21 3.91 7.64
CA ARG A 702 -55.53 3.64 6.36
C ARG A 702 -54.05 4.00 6.40
N ALA A 703 -53.70 5.16 6.96
CA ALA A 703 -52.30 5.59 7.08
C ALA A 703 -51.47 4.68 8.01
N THR A 704 -52.08 4.17 9.09
CA THR A 704 -51.42 3.23 10.01
C THR A 704 -51.21 1.85 9.38
N ASP A 705 -52.10 1.40 8.49
CA ASP A 705 -51.92 0.16 7.72
C ASP A 705 -50.77 0.26 6.72
N GLU A 706 -50.66 1.39 6.00
CA GLU A 706 -49.52 1.69 5.11
C GLU A 706 -48.19 1.75 5.88
N GLN A 707 -48.17 2.38 7.06
CA GLN A 707 -46.99 2.41 7.94
C GLN A 707 -46.60 1.03 8.47
N SER A 708 -47.57 0.18 8.79
CA SER A 708 -47.34 -1.20 9.24
C SER A 708 -46.65 -2.05 8.17
N GLN A 709 -47.06 -1.90 6.90
CA GLN A 709 -46.41 -2.57 5.77
C GLN A 709 -44.97 -2.06 5.56
N ALA A 710 -44.75 -0.74 5.66
CA ALA A 710 -43.42 -0.15 5.54
C ALA A 710 -42.47 -0.62 6.66
N LEU A 711 -42.96 -0.68 7.90
CA LEU A 711 -42.21 -1.20 9.05
C LEU A 711 -41.80 -2.67 8.84
N THR A 712 -42.70 -3.51 8.32
CA THR A 712 -42.41 -4.92 8.03
C THR A 712 -41.27 -5.07 7.00
N MET A 713 -41.25 -4.24 5.96
CA MET A 713 -40.18 -4.21 4.97
C MET A 713 -38.84 -3.74 5.58
N LEU A 714 -38.87 -2.70 6.42
CA LEU A 714 -37.69 -2.18 7.11
C LEU A 714 -37.10 -3.20 8.09
N THR A 715 -37.93 -3.94 8.84
CA THR A 715 -37.48 -5.01 9.74
C THR A 715 -36.73 -6.09 8.96
N ARG A 716 -37.24 -6.49 7.80
CA ARG A 716 -36.62 -7.50 6.94
C ARG A 716 -35.28 -7.04 6.37
N ALA A 717 -35.19 -5.77 5.95
CA ALA A 717 -33.93 -5.16 5.52
C ALA A 717 -32.91 -5.05 6.67
N GLY A 718 -33.36 -4.70 7.87
CA GLY A 718 -32.51 -4.64 9.07
C GLY A 718 -31.93 -6.00 9.46
N GLU A 719 -32.72 -7.08 9.38
CA GLU A 719 -32.24 -8.44 9.59
C GLU A 719 -31.17 -8.86 8.56
N GLU A 720 -31.32 -8.45 7.30
CA GLU A 720 -30.37 -8.75 6.25
C GLU A 720 -29.04 -8.02 6.47
N VAL A 721 -29.08 -6.72 6.81
CA VAL A 721 -27.90 -5.94 7.22
C VAL A 721 -27.22 -6.58 8.43
N ARG A 722 -27.99 -7.01 9.44
CA ARG A 722 -27.44 -7.71 10.61
C ARG A 722 -26.71 -9.00 10.23
N ARG A 723 -27.31 -9.80 9.34
CA ARG A 723 -26.73 -11.07 8.88
C ARG A 723 -25.42 -10.84 8.15
N VAL A 724 -25.38 -9.88 7.23
CA VAL A 724 -24.18 -9.53 6.47
C VAL A 724 -23.09 -9.00 7.40
N ALA A 725 -23.42 -8.07 8.30
CA ALA A 725 -22.46 -7.51 9.26
C ALA A 725 -21.81 -8.59 10.16
N LYS A 726 -22.59 -9.57 10.64
CA LYS A 726 -22.07 -10.71 11.41
C LYS A 726 -21.22 -11.66 10.57
N GLN A 727 -21.56 -11.89 9.30
CA GLN A 727 -20.73 -12.69 8.39
C GLN A 727 -19.40 -11.98 8.08
N THR A 728 -19.42 -10.68 7.83
CA THR A 728 -18.23 -9.87 7.59
C THR A 728 -17.31 -9.87 8.80
N ALA A 729 -17.85 -9.72 10.02
CA ALA A 729 -17.06 -9.79 11.25
C ALA A 729 -16.34 -11.14 11.42
N ARG A 730 -17.01 -12.26 11.10
CA ARG A 730 -16.40 -13.61 11.16
C ARG A 730 -15.30 -13.80 10.11
N ALA A 731 -15.53 -13.36 8.88
CA ALA A 731 -14.52 -13.44 7.82
C ALA A 731 -13.27 -12.61 8.16
N LEU A 732 -13.45 -11.47 8.82
CA LEU A 732 -12.33 -10.64 9.29
C LEU A 732 -11.57 -11.27 10.46
N ASP A 733 -12.22 -12.05 11.33
CA ASP A 733 -11.53 -12.83 12.37
C ASP A 733 -10.64 -13.91 11.75
N GLU A 734 -11.11 -14.63 10.73
CA GLU A 734 -10.30 -15.61 9.98
C GLU A 734 -9.11 -14.93 9.28
N GLN A 735 -9.31 -13.77 8.65
CA GLN A 735 -8.23 -13.00 8.04
C GLN A 735 -7.22 -12.49 9.07
N ALA A 736 -7.68 -12.07 10.26
CA ALA A 736 -6.80 -11.61 11.33
C ALA A 736 -5.86 -12.72 11.84
N GLU A 737 -6.35 -13.97 11.95
CA GLU A 737 -5.50 -15.12 12.28
C GLU A 737 -4.41 -15.35 11.23
N VAL A 738 -4.78 -15.32 9.95
CA VAL A 738 -3.84 -15.51 8.83
C VAL A 738 -2.77 -14.42 8.80
N VAL A 739 -3.16 -13.15 8.96
CA VAL A 739 -2.25 -12.00 9.00
C VAL A 739 -1.31 -12.07 10.19
N THR A 740 -1.79 -12.52 11.35
CA THR A 740 -0.95 -12.74 12.54
C THR A 740 0.09 -13.84 12.31
N ALA A 741 -0.29 -14.93 11.65
CA ALA A 741 0.64 -16.01 11.28
C ALA A 741 1.70 -15.54 10.26
N LEU A 742 1.30 -14.73 9.28
CA LEU A 742 2.19 -14.09 8.30
C LEU A 742 3.19 -13.14 8.97
N ALA A 743 2.73 -12.30 9.91
CA ALA A 743 3.60 -11.41 10.68
C ALA A 743 4.67 -12.20 11.46
N ALA A 744 4.26 -13.26 12.15
CA ALA A 744 5.20 -14.13 12.86
C ALA A 744 6.20 -14.83 11.91
N SER A 745 5.78 -15.16 10.69
CA SER A 745 6.66 -15.71 9.66
C SER A 745 7.68 -14.69 9.16
N ALA A 746 7.25 -13.45 8.86
CA ALA A 746 8.13 -12.38 8.41
C ALA A 746 9.19 -12.03 9.46
N THR A 747 8.80 -11.94 10.74
CA THR A 747 9.74 -11.71 11.86
C THR A 747 10.75 -12.85 11.98
N ARG A 748 10.33 -14.12 11.81
CA ARG A 748 11.25 -15.27 11.81
C ARG A 748 12.23 -15.20 10.64
N GLN A 749 11.76 -14.86 9.44
CA GLN A 749 12.64 -14.68 8.27
C GLN A 749 13.65 -13.55 8.47
N ALA A 750 13.23 -12.38 8.97
CA ALA A 750 14.12 -11.27 9.29
C ALA A 750 15.22 -11.71 10.29
N SER A 751 14.84 -12.42 11.35
CA SER A 751 15.80 -12.94 12.34
C SER A 751 16.77 -13.99 11.77
N GLY A 752 16.30 -14.86 10.87
CA GLY A 752 17.13 -15.86 10.20
C GLY A 752 18.14 -15.23 9.24
N VAL A 753 17.72 -14.22 8.49
CA VAL A 753 18.59 -13.48 7.57
C VAL A 753 19.61 -12.62 8.33
N ALA A 754 19.22 -12.03 9.45
CA ALA A 754 20.15 -11.33 10.35
C ALA A 754 21.26 -12.25 10.89
N ALA A 755 20.92 -13.51 11.22
CA ALA A 755 21.90 -14.51 11.62
C ALA A 755 22.87 -14.87 10.47
N VAL A 756 22.39 -14.98 9.24
CA VAL A 756 23.22 -15.20 8.04
C VAL A 756 24.16 -14.02 7.77
N ALA A 757 23.65 -12.79 7.90
CA ALA A 757 24.45 -11.57 7.73
C ALA A 757 25.58 -11.49 8.77
N LYS A 758 25.27 -11.83 10.03
CA LYS A 758 26.25 -11.90 11.13
C LYS A 758 27.31 -12.98 10.88
N ALA A 759 26.89 -14.21 10.56
CA ALA A 759 27.81 -15.31 10.28
C ALA A 759 28.73 -15.02 9.08
N SER A 760 28.19 -14.39 8.03
CA SER A 760 28.97 -14.00 6.84
C SER A 760 29.99 -12.90 7.17
N ALA A 761 29.66 -11.97 8.06
CA ALA A 761 30.58 -10.95 8.54
C ALA A 761 31.70 -11.53 9.42
N GLU A 762 31.38 -12.48 10.30
CA GLU A 762 32.37 -13.22 11.09
C GLU A 762 33.30 -14.05 10.19
N GLN A 763 32.76 -14.73 9.18
CA GLN A 763 33.54 -15.46 8.18
C GLN A 763 34.44 -14.54 7.34
N ALA A 764 33.95 -13.36 6.94
CA ALA A 764 34.76 -12.37 6.22
C ALA A 764 35.96 -11.91 7.06
N SER A 765 35.75 -11.65 8.36
CA SER A 765 36.82 -11.30 9.30
C SER A 765 37.83 -12.43 9.46
N MET A 766 37.37 -13.69 9.58
CA MET A 766 38.23 -14.87 9.64
C MET A 766 39.07 -15.04 8.38
N SER A 767 38.44 -14.90 7.20
CA SER A 767 39.13 -14.97 5.90
C SER A 767 40.14 -13.83 5.73
N GLU A 768 39.89 -12.65 6.28
CA GLU A 768 40.82 -11.53 6.29
C GLU A 768 42.03 -11.80 7.21
N GLN A 769 41.83 -12.48 8.34
CA GLN A 769 42.93 -12.99 9.18
C GLN A 769 43.76 -14.06 8.46
N ILE A 770 43.10 -14.99 7.75
CA ILE A 770 43.77 -15.99 6.92
C ILE A 770 44.57 -15.30 5.80
N SER A 771 44.01 -14.27 5.16
CA SER A 771 44.70 -13.49 4.14
C SER A 771 45.99 -12.88 4.67
N ARG A 772 45.96 -12.28 5.87
CA ARG A 772 47.16 -11.72 6.53
C ARG A 772 48.19 -12.81 6.89
N ALA A 773 47.73 -13.98 7.34
CA ALA A 773 48.61 -15.11 7.64
C ALA A 773 49.28 -15.67 6.38
N VAL A 774 48.55 -15.77 5.27
CA VAL A 774 49.07 -16.18 3.95
C VAL A 774 50.08 -15.16 3.42
N GLU A 775 49.84 -13.86 3.65
CA GLU A 775 50.77 -12.79 3.29
C GLU A 775 52.06 -12.81 4.13
N ASP A 776 51.99 -13.12 5.43
CA ASP A 776 53.18 -13.35 6.28
C ASP A 776 53.95 -14.61 5.84
N MET A 777 53.25 -15.71 5.54
CA MET A 777 53.87 -16.94 5.01
C MET A 777 54.58 -16.67 3.67
N ARG A 778 54.01 -15.83 2.81
CA ARG A 778 54.64 -15.39 1.56
C ARG A 778 55.92 -14.61 1.84
N GLY A 779 55.89 -13.69 2.81
CA GLY A 779 57.07 -12.93 3.25
C GLY A 779 58.19 -13.85 3.74
N ARG A 780 57.85 -14.79 4.63
CA ARG A 780 58.80 -15.78 5.17
C ARG A 780 59.34 -16.72 4.09
N ALA A 781 58.52 -17.22 3.18
CA ALA A 781 58.97 -18.09 2.08
C ALA A 781 60.00 -17.37 1.20
N ARG A 782 59.80 -16.07 0.91
CA ARG A 782 60.79 -15.25 0.18
C ARG A 782 62.09 -15.06 0.96
N GLU A 783 62.00 -14.84 2.26
CA GLU A 783 63.16 -14.68 3.13
C GLU A 783 63.97 -15.98 3.26
N ILE A 784 63.30 -17.13 3.40
CA ILE A 784 63.94 -18.46 3.44
C ILE A 784 64.56 -18.79 2.08
N ALA A 785 63.89 -18.49 0.96
CA ALA A 785 64.48 -18.69 -0.37
C ALA A 785 65.74 -17.83 -0.58
N SER A 786 65.70 -16.57 -0.14
CA SER A 786 66.84 -15.63 -0.17
C SER A 786 68.02 -16.15 0.66
N THR A 787 67.78 -16.53 1.92
CA THR A 787 68.83 -17.03 2.83
C THR A 787 69.38 -18.38 2.38
N THR A 788 68.55 -19.29 1.86
CA THR A 788 68.99 -20.57 1.28
C THR A 788 69.87 -20.35 0.05
N THR A 789 69.54 -19.35 -0.79
CA THR A 789 70.37 -18.96 -1.94
C THR A 789 71.73 -18.43 -1.49
N GLN A 790 71.76 -17.60 -0.44
CA GLN A 790 73.00 -17.07 0.12
C GLN A 790 73.85 -18.19 0.75
N GLN A 791 73.23 -19.13 1.45
CA GLN A 791 73.88 -20.30 2.04
C GLN A 791 74.44 -21.24 0.97
N ALA A 792 73.69 -21.54 -0.10
CA ALA A 792 74.14 -22.36 -1.23
C ALA A 792 75.36 -21.74 -1.94
N ARG A 793 75.36 -20.40 -2.11
CA ARG A 793 76.52 -19.68 -2.65
C ARG A 793 77.72 -19.73 -1.71
N GLY A 794 77.49 -19.58 -0.41
CA GLY A 794 78.52 -19.68 0.61
C GLY A 794 79.17 -21.08 0.66
N THR A 795 78.37 -22.14 0.71
CA THR A 795 78.87 -23.52 0.72
C THR A 795 79.58 -23.91 -0.58
N ALA A 796 79.09 -23.44 -1.74
CA ALA A 796 79.78 -23.62 -3.01
C ALA A 796 81.13 -22.89 -3.06
N ALA A 797 81.22 -21.67 -2.52
CA ALA A 797 82.47 -20.93 -2.40
C ALA A 797 83.47 -21.63 -1.47
N THR A 798 83.05 -22.05 -0.28
CA THR A 798 83.90 -22.81 0.65
C THR A 798 84.34 -24.16 0.06
N ALA A 799 83.48 -24.87 -0.66
CA ALA A 799 83.86 -26.09 -1.39
C ALA A 799 84.87 -25.82 -2.52
N GLY A 800 84.84 -24.63 -3.12
CA GLY A 800 85.83 -24.15 -4.07
C GLY A 800 87.19 -23.87 -3.40
N GLU A 801 87.19 -23.17 -2.27
CA GLU A 801 88.40 -22.89 -1.48
C GLU A 801 89.05 -24.18 -0.95
N VAL A 802 88.26 -25.13 -0.45
CA VAL A 802 88.76 -26.45 0.01
C VAL A 802 89.37 -27.24 -1.15
N ARG A 803 88.83 -27.14 -2.37
CA ARG A 803 89.45 -27.75 -3.56
C ARG A 803 90.80 -27.12 -3.90
N GLU A 804 90.92 -25.80 -3.78
CA GLU A 804 92.19 -25.11 -3.98
C GLU A 804 93.24 -25.55 -2.94
N VAL A 805 92.85 -25.63 -1.67
CA VAL A 805 93.72 -26.13 -0.58
C VAL A 805 94.10 -27.59 -0.83
N THR A 806 93.16 -28.43 -1.27
CA THR A 806 93.41 -29.84 -1.63
C THR A 806 94.45 -29.92 -2.74
N ALA A 807 94.32 -29.14 -3.82
CA ALA A 807 95.28 -29.14 -4.92
C ALA A 807 96.70 -28.75 -4.46
N ARG A 808 96.81 -27.77 -3.55
CA ARG A 808 98.09 -27.39 -2.93
C ARG A 808 98.65 -28.49 -2.02
N LEU A 809 97.80 -29.20 -1.27
CA LEU A 809 98.20 -30.33 -0.43
C LEU A 809 98.68 -31.53 -1.25
N THR A 810 98.02 -31.86 -2.38
CA THR A 810 98.46 -32.89 -3.32
C THR A 810 99.86 -32.56 -3.86
N GLN A 811 100.10 -31.29 -4.22
CA GLN A 811 101.41 -30.83 -4.65
C GLN A 811 102.47 -30.98 -3.54
N LEU A 812 102.12 -30.65 -2.29
CA LEU A 812 103.01 -30.79 -1.13
C LEU A 812 103.32 -32.25 -0.81
N SER A 813 102.32 -33.13 -0.86
CA SER A 813 102.43 -34.58 -0.66
C SER A 813 103.38 -35.19 -1.70
N ARG A 814 103.28 -34.78 -2.97
CA ARG A 814 104.19 -35.20 -4.02
C ARG A 814 105.64 -34.78 -3.74
N MET A 815 105.87 -33.54 -3.31
CA MET A 815 107.21 -33.07 -2.93
C MET A 815 107.78 -33.84 -1.72
N GLN A 816 106.95 -34.17 -0.72
CA GLN A 816 107.39 -34.97 0.43
C GLN A 816 107.69 -36.42 0.03
N GLY A 817 106.91 -37.01 -0.88
CA GLY A 817 107.21 -38.33 -1.44
C GLY A 817 108.58 -38.39 -2.12
N GLU A 818 108.91 -37.36 -2.90
CA GLU A 818 110.23 -37.21 -3.52
C GLU A 818 111.35 -37.05 -2.45
N GLN A 819 111.11 -36.27 -1.39
CA GLN A 819 112.06 -36.14 -0.27
C GLN A 819 112.28 -37.45 0.51
N VAL A 820 111.23 -38.25 0.75
CA VAL A 820 111.35 -39.57 1.38
C VAL A 820 112.19 -40.49 0.51
N GLU A 821 112.00 -40.47 -0.81
CA GLU A 821 112.79 -41.30 -1.73
C GLU A 821 114.27 -40.89 -1.71
N HIS A 822 114.57 -39.59 -1.67
CA HIS A 822 115.93 -39.06 -1.51
C HIS A 822 116.56 -39.46 -0.17
N LEU A 823 115.83 -39.35 0.95
CA LEU A 823 116.32 -39.75 2.28
C LEU A 823 116.53 -41.27 2.39
N THR A 824 115.68 -42.07 1.74
CA THR A 824 115.80 -43.54 1.72
C THR A 824 117.02 -43.98 0.91
N ARG A 825 117.33 -43.31 -0.21
CA ARG A 825 118.62 -43.50 -0.92
C ARG A 825 119.82 -43.09 -0.07
N LEU A 826 119.70 -42.04 0.73
CA LEU A 826 120.75 -41.57 1.64
C LEU A 826 121.02 -42.59 2.77
N SER A 827 119.97 -43.20 3.35
CA SER A 827 120.08 -44.29 4.33
C SER A 827 120.72 -45.55 3.73
N GLY A 828 120.38 -45.89 2.48
CA GLY A 828 120.98 -47.02 1.75
C GLY A 828 122.49 -46.87 1.47
N LEU A 829 122.99 -45.64 1.35
CA LEU A 829 124.41 -45.35 1.09
C LEU A 829 125.33 -45.46 2.33
N LEU A 830 124.77 -45.64 3.54
CA LEU A 830 125.50 -45.65 4.83
C LEU A 830 125.74 -47.06 5.42
N THR A 831 125.78 -48.12 4.59
CA THR A 831 126.04 -49.51 5.04
C THR A 831 127.37 -50.06 4.50
N PRO A 832 128.22 -50.72 5.32
CA PRO A 832 129.34 -51.51 4.83
C PRO A 832 128.96 -53.00 4.70
N GLU A 833 129.33 -53.58 3.55
CA GLU A 833 129.07 -54.94 3.03
C GLU A 833 127.66 -55.17 2.43
N GLY A 834 127.46 -55.54 1.16
CA GLY A 834 128.40 -55.94 0.13
C GLY A 834 127.90 -57.11 -0.73
N ARG A 835 126.92 -56.84 -1.63
CA ARG A 835 126.60 -57.56 -2.89
C ARG A 835 125.87 -58.92 -2.88
N ALA A 836 124.98 -59.01 -3.89
CA ALA A 836 124.33 -60.17 -4.52
C ALA A 836 123.18 -60.80 -3.74
N GLY A 837 121.95 -60.94 -4.23
CA GLY A 837 121.36 -60.77 -5.56
C GLY A 837 120.01 -61.53 -5.58
N ARG A 838 119.14 -61.22 -6.57
CA ARG A 838 117.75 -61.70 -6.82
C ARG A 838 116.68 -60.82 -6.14
N ALA A 839 115.60 -60.37 -6.77
CA ALA A 839 114.98 -60.49 -8.10
C ALA A 839 114.07 -59.23 -8.23
N MET A 840 113.99 -58.43 -9.30
CA MET A 840 113.48 -58.67 -10.66
C MET A 840 112.10 -59.35 -10.76
N GLU A 841 111.03 -58.54 -10.65
CA GLU A 841 109.78 -58.51 -11.46
C GLU A 841 108.89 -57.38 -10.89
N GLN A 842 108.77 -56.19 -11.50
CA GLN A 842 107.89 -55.78 -12.62
C GLN A 842 106.38 -55.97 -12.37
N ALA A 843 105.71 -54.92 -11.86
CA ALA A 843 104.61 -54.16 -12.50
C ALA A 843 104.09 -53.08 -11.55
#